data_AF-A0A367XZ14-F1
#
_entry.id   AF-A0A367XZ14-F1
#
_cell.length_a   1.000
_cell.length_b   1.000
_cell.length_c   1.000
_cell.angle_alpha   90.00
_cell.angle_beta   90.00
_cell.angle_gamma   90.00
#
_symmetry.space_group_name_H-M   'P 1'
#
loop_
_entity.id
_entity.type
_entity.pdbx_description
1 polymer ?
#
loop_
_entity_poly.entity_id
_entity_poly.type
_entity_poly.pdbx_seq_one_letter_code
_entity_poly.pdbx_strand_id
1 'polypeptide(L)'
;MDVSYSSSSIVGYKDSLFNYHVKLPLSYPPATTTSSPSPNVEFQKQTAITGSIIKFPPQSIVNAASVSVLNDLRTIVLTPLEFQLNAIGFKFQNLIFDLPHPIITTNCFTVQYHDGNIIVDFIDESYLCVTLKISVDNFVLNQKLSLNNFETWGQISVPYSFELRSAPFYLKNLDELNLIVSLKDGGLLHFKRLDVLADFTVSNFQEQTPMLSFFGLFGKGGANKNKEIVLEGISSNSIVDALRIGDLVITLSVNKVLKVWQLETHQNLESVPLSDDDTWLAAIPCKYFKLIDYNDKQYITFFINTKSGDSSKSMFAFKVFELQGSSLIELSDFGFQPEVPISLLSSSDIFFHESNFQNTIWFIQDYEVDIIDGNLQYHILWKSNTSSILVKYSISMATGSILSINISHPGTLETGEEDISAYHDTQYYFNKIFNSGSYDQLIVATSLKILSQHWKFDVQITEDIRQVAKDIIKSQSTPETAKNYWFKLQSLCDEFKKLSDEALSLTLFEDRALALYVNGYGIFRGSNYFESFVNKTLSSPDGKLMSIFNKFRTVISSKSYHKLYEEFVKQKKVSSDDVTPLFTKFIEGKISTGEIQTILGELEQTPDAVELVKSLIGRNGFELISSDGSGDREVGIFNQISTIIAFKNTISAHESLLMDLVILFIMCETNDQIVEFLNEIRASLWNYSVLDAVFDTCLTNNKVETKTLSLLQDSIFWTAVVSKDRPQLGAFINESQLNEAFDYLYNDVLNSSDYVTDVVVELINDQEGFYLKEKFLRKLNPDSTIDKFLSGLIYLFTNDADSYYEVFQDYEGFKDIEPRTRLEPLKKNEDLARFLDVLFGNPTKAQYFHGLSKLTQSQIKLNNKSVESESRFIEIASDFEKSAIEDDSSAELQQEYYLNLFELSLGISNFGTTTKCLNNLTTAKDFQSLFAKFITKIVLQLKLDIIFPGNDNKDYAIYRDYFSLVDETILKIANDANLSQSLRIYEYLYSWRLFGANTAGEQNALGDERGAVESLYRFITRFKEEHSDQATVERKVKLKILELYMIILNVLKSFATGQDKWILKYQGNERTLVSIDDIKLEYLEWLKNLDDDLSIFV
;
A
#
# COMPACT_ATOMS: atom_id res chain seq x y z
N MET A 1 20.93 -21.97 -23.29
CA MET A 1 20.94 -21.42 -21.91
C MET A 1 19.50 -21.53 -21.49
N ASP A 2 19.18 -22.52 -20.65
CA ASP A 2 17.81 -23.02 -20.61
C ASP A 2 17.06 -22.60 -19.33
N VAL A 3 17.76 -22.16 -18.28
CA VAL A 3 17.14 -21.65 -17.05
C VAL A 3 17.85 -20.38 -16.57
N SER A 4 17.10 -19.28 -16.47
CA SER A 4 17.59 -18.03 -15.91
C SER A 4 17.06 -17.80 -14.48
N TYR A 5 17.78 -17.00 -13.70
CA TYR A 5 17.31 -16.54 -12.39
C TYR A 5 16.77 -15.11 -12.47
N SER A 6 15.70 -14.86 -11.74
CA SER A 6 15.19 -13.50 -11.50
C SER A 6 15.60 -13.04 -10.11
N SER A 7 16.07 -11.80 -10.01
CA SER A 7 16.36 -11.17 -8.72
C SER A 7 15.27 -10.16 -8.36
N SER A 8 14.78 -10.21 -7.13
CA SER A 8 13.84 -9.22 -6.58
C SER A 8 14.48 -8.54 -5.37
N SER A 9 14.51 -7.21 -5.33
CA SER A 9 14.99 -6.47 -4.16
C SER A 9 13.84 -6.10 -3.23
N ILE A 10 14.02 -6.36 -1.94
CA ILE A 10 13.07 -6.06 -0.87
C ILE A 10 13.67 -5.01 0.04
N VAL A 11 12.99 -3.88 0.14
CA VAL A 11 13.25 -2.80 1.10
C VAL A 11 12.05 -2.66 2.06
N GLY A 12 12.26 -2.04 3.22
CA GLY A 12 11.14 -1.70 4.14
C GLY A 12 10.57 -2.84 4.99
N TYR A 13 11.02 -4.09 4.83
CA TYR A 13 10.59 -5.18 5.74
C TYR A 13 10.90 -4.85 7.22
N LYS A 14 12.03 -4.19 7.49
CA LYS A 14 12.39 -3.75 8.85
C LYS A 14 11.37 -2.77 9.45
N ASP A 15 10.72 -1.94 8.63
CA ASP A 15 9.72 -0.95 9.06
C ASP A 15 8.40 -1.62 9.49
N SER A 16 8.22 -2.89 9.10
CA SER A 16 7.05 -3.71 9.47
C SER A 16 7.13 -4.26 10.89
N LEU A 17 8.27 -4.09 11.56
CA LEU A 17 8.58 -4.66 12.87
C LEU A 17 8.87 -3.56 13.88
N PHE A 18 8.53 -3.81 15.15
CA PHE A 18 8.86 -2.88 16.23
C PHE A 18 10.36 -2.90 16.53
N ASN A 19 10.99 -1.74 16.75
CA ASN A 19 12.40 -1.64 17.11
C ASN A 19 12.60 -1.64 18.63
N TYR A 20 13.23 -2.70 19.16
CA TYR A 20 13.63 -2.78 20.56
C TYR A 20 15.13 -2.50 20.72
N HIS A 21 15.45 -1.34 21.28
CA HIS A 21 16.83 -0.93 21.55
C HIS A 21 17.35 -1.51 22.88
N VAL A 22 18.56 -2.07 22.81
CA VAL A 22 19.28 -2.69 23.92
C VAL A 22 20.64 -2.02 24.05
N LYS A 23 20.97 -1.59 25.27
CA LYS A 23 22.29 -1.05 25.60
C LYS A 23 23.06 -2.08 26.40
N LEU A 24 24.37 -2.13 26.21
CA LEU A 24 25.29 -2.93 27.02
C LEU A 24 25.55 -2.22 28.36
N PRO A 25 25.92 -2.95 29.44
CA PRO A 25 26.21 -2.37 30.76
C PRO A 25 27.59 -1.67 30.80
N LEU A 26 27.82 -0.74 29.87
CA LEU A 26 29.06 0.00 29.68
C LEU A 26 28.80 1.51 29.65
N SER A 27 29.86 2.31 29.79
CA SER A 27 29.75 3.77 29.76
C SER A 27 29.67 4.27 28.31
N TYR A 28 28.59 4.98 27.97
CA TYR A 28 28.42 5.58 26.65
C TYR A 28 29.04 6.98 26.65
N PRO A 29 29.87 7.33 25.65
CA PRO A 29 30.39 8.69 25.53
C PRO A 29 29.23 9.68 25.34
N PRO A 30 29.33 10.91 25.87
CA PRO A 30 28.32 11.93 25.63
C PRO A 30 28.21 12.21 24.13
N ALA A 31 26.98 12.41 23.65
CA ALA A 31 26.73 12.74 22.25
C ALA A 31 27.53 14.00 21.88
N THR A 32 28.49 13.86 20.97
CA THR A 32 29.28 15.00 20.48
C THR A 32 28.38 15.90 19.65
N THR A 33 28.17 17.14 20.11
CA THR A 33 27.40 18.20 19.42
C THR A 33 28.18 18.82 18.25
N THR A 34 28.81 18.01 17.41
CA THR A 34 29.40 18.50 16.16
C THR A 34 28.28 18.82 15.16
N SER A 35 28.60 19.67 14.18
CA SER A 35 27.70 20.03 13.07
C SER A 35 26.98 18.79 12.54
N SER A 36 25.64 18.88 12.42
CA SER A 36 24.82 17.79 11.90
C SER A 36 25.45 17.23 10.61
N PRO A 37 25.78 15.93 10.56
CA PRO A 37 26.34 15.34 9.35
C PRO A 37 25.42 15.58 8.15
N SER A 38 25.96 15.57 6.94
CA SER A 38 25.11 15.64 5.75
C SER A 38 24.12 14.46 5.72
N PRO A 39 22.93 14.62 5.12
CA PRO A 39 21.95 13.53 5.02
C PRO A 39 22.54 12.24 4.44
N ASN A 40 23.45 12.33 3.47
CA ASN A 40 24.12 11.16 2.88
C ASN A 40 24.97 10.39 3.90
N VAL A 41 25.70 11.10 4.78
CA VAL A 41 26.49 10.47 5.85
C VAL A 41 25.58 9.87 6.91
N GLU A 42 24.44 10.52 7.19
CA GLU A 42 23.42 9.99 8.11
C GLU A 42 22.78 8.71 7.57
N PHE A 43 22.48 8.66 6.27
CA PHE A 43 21.99 7.48 5.57
C PHE A 43 22.99 6.33 5.64
N GLN A 44 24.25 6.57 5.24
CA GLN A 44 25.30 5.55 5.26
C GLN A 44 25.49 4.95 6.66
N LYS A 45 25.44 5.76 7.72
CA LYS A 45 25.55 5.28 9.11
C LYS A 45 24.42 4.32 9.50
N GLN A 46 23.25 4.43 8.88
CA GLN A 46 22.07 3.60 9.17
C GLN A 46 21.97 2.36 8.27
N THR A 47 22.82 2.23 7.25
CA THR A 47 22.89 1.01 6.42
C THR A 47 23.92 0.02 6.97
N ALA A 48 23.72 -1.27 6.67
CA ALA A 48 24.62 -2.34 7.05
C ALA A 48 25.94 -2.29 6.25
N ILE A 49 27.06 -2.61 6.90
CA ILE A 49 28.37 -2.78 6.24
C ILE A 49 28.81 -4.25 6.18
N THR A 50 28.33 -5.08 7.11
CA THR A 50 28.57 -6.52 7.14
C THR A 50 27.41 -7.23 7.82
N GLY A 51 27.22 -8.51 7.53
CA GLY A 51 26.16 -9.32 8.13
C GLY A 51 25.95 -10.65 7.43
N SER A 52 25.03 -11.44 7.97
CA SER A 52 24.63 -12.74 7.41
C SER A 52 23.17 -13.04 7.71
N ILE A 53 22.61 -14.01 6.98
CA ILE A 53 21.30 -14.59 7.25
C ILE A 53 21.53 -15.97 7.87
N ILE A 54 20.89 -16.20 9.01
CA ILE A 54 20.99 -17.43 9.77
C ILE A 54 19.66 -18.17 9.63
N LYS A 55 19.73 -19.42 9.15
CA LYS A 55 18.56 -20.29 9.11
C LYS A 55 18.31 -20.93 10.46
N PHE A 56 17.05 -21.13 10.78
CA PHE A 56 16.65 -21.92 11.92
C PHE A 56 16.05 -23.26 11.51
N PRO A 57 16.06 -24.25 12.41
CA PRO A 57 15.36 -25.51 12.21
C PRO A 57 13.85 -25.30 12.00
N PRO A 58 13.15 -26.19 11.27
CA PRO A 58 11.72 -26.04 10.98
C PRO A 58 10.81 -25.87 12.20
N GLN A 59 11.21 -26.38 13.36
CA GLN A 59 10.47 -26.26 14.63
C GLN A 59 10.64 -24.92 15.35
N SER A 60 11.49 -24.03 14.84
CA SER A 60 11.70 -22.69 15.41
C SER A 60 10.46 -21.81 15.24
N ILE A 61 10.24 -20.86 16.16
CA ILE A 61 9.10 -19.92 16.09
C ILE A 61 9.16 -18.97 14.90
N VAL A 62 10.34 -18.81 14.30
CA VAL A 62 10.62 -18.04 13.09
C VAL A 62 11.59 -18.82 12.20
N ASN A 63 11.52 -18.63 10.89
CA ASN A 63 12.25 -19.43 9.90
C ASN A 63 13.75 -19.09 9.83
N ALA A 64 14.08 -17.80 9.92
CA ALA A 64 15.45 -17.31 9.85
C ALA A 64 15.59 -15.96 10.57
N ALA A 65 16.82 -15.47 10.75
CA ALA A 65 17.08 -14.09 11.15
C ALA A 65 18.27 -13.53 10.38
N SER A 66 18.19 -12.26 9.99
CA SER A 66 19.34 -11.52 9.53
C SER A 66 20.05 -10.86 10.69
N VAL A 67 21.37 -10.90 10.69
CA VAL A 67 22.23 -10.22 11.66
C VAL A 67 23.16 -9.29 10.91
N SER A 68 23.10 -8.00 11.20
CA SER A 68 23.88 -6.98 10.49
C SER A 68 24.53 -5.99 11.44
N VAL A 69 25.74 -5.55 11.10
CA VAL A 69 26.43 -4.42 11.73
C VAL A 69 26.24 -3.20 10.83
N LEU A 70 25.81 -2.07 11.39
CA LEU A 70 25.68 -0.83 10.64
C LEU A 70 27.04 -0.17 10.37
N ASN A 71 27.10 0.72 9.38
CA ASN A 71 28.34 1.38 8.95
C ASN A 71 28.94 2.31 10.02
N ASP A 72 28.15 2.69 11.03
CA ASP A 72 28.68 3.37 12.22
C ASP A 72 29.58 2.47 13.10
N LEU A 73 29.60 1.15 12.82
CA LEU A 73 30.24 0.08 13.59
C LEU A 73 29.84 0.04 15.07
N ARG A 74 28.80 0.78 15.44
CA ARG A 74 28.30 0.93 16.82
C ARG A 74 26.93 0.30 16.99
N THR A 75 26.30 -0.17 15.92
CA THR A 75 24.95 -0.71 15.99
C THR A 75 24.92 -2.12 15.38
N ILE A 76 24.44 -3.09 16.15
CA ILE A 76 24.16 -4.44 15.67
C ILE A 76 22.63 -4.63 15.62
N VAL A 77 22.10 -5.04 14.47
CA VAL A 77 20.67 -5.24 14.25
C VAL A 77 20.40 -6.70 13.94
N LEU A 78 19.47 -7.30 14.71
CA LEU A 78 18.93 -8.62 14.45
C LEU A 78 17.47 -8.48 14.03
N THR A 79 17.13 -8.99 12.85
CA THR A 79 15.79 -8.92 12.27
C THR A 79 15.26 -10.33 11.97
N PRO A 80 14.14 -10.75 12.58
CA PRO A 80 13.53 -12.05 12.30
C PRO A 80 12.89 -12.07 10.89
N LEU A 81 13.04 -13.17 10.15
CA LEU A 81 12.46 -13.37 8.81
C LEU A 81 11.33 -14.41 8.89
N GLU A 82 10.07 -13.95 8.84
CA GLU A 82 8.87 -14.80 8.93
C GLU A 82 8.33 -15.15 7.53
N PHE A 83 8.60 -16.37 7.08
CA PHE A 83 8.12 -16.89 5.79
C PHE A 83 6.72 -17.49 5.91
N GLN A 84 6.44 -18.17 7.01
CA GLN A 84 5.13 -18.74 7.32
C GLN A 84 4.63 -18.15 8.63
N LEU A 85 3.34 -17.86 8.72
CA LEU A 85 2.78 -17.35 9.96
C LEU A 85 2.96 -18.40 11.06
N ASN A 86 3.51 -17.99 12.18
CA ASN A 86 3.69 -18.90 13.30
C ASN A 86 2.32 -19.39 13.83
N ALA A 87 2.21 -20.68 14.14
CA ALA A 87 0.94 -21.34 14.50
C ALA A 87 0.25 -20.76 15.75
N ILE A 88 0.94 -19.92 16.53
CA ILE A 88 0.46 -19.34 17.79
C ILE A 88 -0.01 -17.88 17.58
N GLY A 89 0.36 -17.23 16.47
CA GLY A 89 0.01 -15.83 16.16
C GLY A 89 0.85 -14.79 16.91
N PHE A 90 2.09 -15.11 17.28
CA PHE A 90 3.03 -14.15 17.85
C PHE A 90 3.37 -13.04 16.86
N LYS A 91 3.53 -11.83 17.38
CA LYS A 91 4.13 -10.70 16.65
C LYS A 91 5.60 -10.60 17.00
N PHE A 92 6.42 -10.15 16.04
CA PHE A 92 7.86 -10.06 16.20
C PHE A 92 8.38 -8.61 16.31
N GLN A 93 9.63 -8.46 16.78
CA GLN A 93 10.34 -7.19 16.93
C GLN A 93 11.80 -7.33 16.45
N ASN A 94 12.37 -6.23 15.94
CA ASN A 94 13.81 -6.11 15.70
C ASN A 94 14.54 -5.91 17.03
N LEU A 95 15.72 -6.51 17.18
CA LEU A 95 16.62 -6.27 18.31
C LEU A 95 17.79 -5.39 17.83
N ILE A 96 17.94 -4.21 18.43
CA ILE A 96 18.98 -3.24 18.07
C ILE A 96 19.90 -3.06 19.26
N PHE A 97 21.14 -3.51 19.14
CA PHE A 97 22.17 -3.36 20.16
C PHE A 97 23.01 -2.12 19.87
N ASP A 98 22.88 -1.11 20.73
CA ASP A 98 23.70 0.10 20.68
C ASP A 98 25.01 -0.15 21.45
N LEU A 99 26.16 0.07 20.82
CA LEU A 99 27.48 -0.16 21.40
C LEU A 99 28.12 1.17 21.89
N PRO A 100 28.82 1.16 23.04
CA PRO A 100 29.51 2.34 23.55
C PRO A 100 30.75 2.71 22.73
N HIS A 101 31.40 1.70 22.14
CA HIS A 101 32.58 1.81 21.28
C HIS A 101 32.30 1.09 19.96
N PRO A 102 32.87 1.56 18.83
CA PRO A 102 32.75 0.87 17.55
C PRO A 102 33.44 -0.50 17.60
N ILE A 103 32.94 -1.46 16.82
CA ILE A 103 33.66 -2.69 16.48
C ILE A 103 34.93 -2.30 15.73
N ILE A 104 36.07 -2.90 16.08
CA ILE A 104 37.38 -2.45 15.59
C ILE A 104 37.52 -2.50 14.07
N THR A 105 36.93 -3.52 13.42
CA THR A 105 36.83 -3.68 11.96
C THR A 105 35.62 -4.54 11.61
N THR A 106 35.17 -4.51 10.35
CA THR A 106 34.09 -5.38 9.83
C THR A 106 34.37 -6.88 9.94
N ASN A 107 35.64 -7.26 10.07
CA ASN A 107 36.10 -8.65 10.14
C ASN A 107 36.26 -9.15 11.58
N CYS A 108 36.11 -8.27 12.58
CA CYS A 108 36.18 -8.61 14.00
C CYS A 108 34.79 -8.82 14.60
N PHE A 109 33.90 -9.42 13.81
CA PHE A 109 32.51 -9.73 14.13
C PHE A 109 32.18 -11.09 13.52
N THR A 110 31.53 -11.96 14.28
CA THR A 110 31.13 -13.28 13.81
C THR A 110 29.85 -13.72 14.49
N VAL A 111 29.08 -14.55 13.80
CA VAL A 111 27.78 -15.01 14.28
C VAL A 111 27.55 -16.48 13.93
N GLN A 112 26.86 -17.18 14.81
CA GLN A 112 26.44 -18.57 14.62
C GLN A 112 25.13 -18.88 15.35
N TYR A 113 24.48 -19.97 14.97
CA TYR A 113 23.32 -20.50 15.66
C TYR A 113 23.67 -21.80 16.38
N HIS A 114 23.31 -21.89 17.66
CA HIS A 114 23.50 -23.09 18.45
C HIS A 114 22.41 -23.18 19.54
N ASP A 115 21.81 -24.37 19.68
CA ASP A 115 20.84 -24.72 20.73
C ASP A 115 19.75 -23.65 20.98
N GLY A 116 19.05 -23.23 19.92
CA GLY A 116 17.96 -22.23 20.04
C GLY A 116 18.43 -20.79 20.28
N ASN A 117 19.73 -20.52 20.20
CA ASN A 117 20.31 -19.19 20.43
C ASN A 117 21.14 -18.72 19.24
N ILE A 118 21.10 -17.43 18.97
CA ILE A 118 22.03 -16.70 18.11
C ILE A 118 23.19 -16.24 18.99
N ILE A 119 24.40 -16.67 18.66
CA ILE A 119 25.62 -16.29 19.36
C ILE A 119 26.36 -15.28 18.50
N VAL A 120 26.55 -14.08 19.03
CA VAL A 120 27.28 -12.98 18.39
C VAL A 120 28.55 -12.72 19.18
N ASP A 121 29.71 -12.82 18.54
CA ASP A 121 31.00 -12.53 19.14
C ASP A 121 31.69 -11.40 18.37
N PHE A 122 32.20 -10.39 19.08
CA PHE A 122 32.92 -9.27 18.46
C PHE A 122 34.00 -8.66 19.36
N ILE A 123 34.92 -7.91 18.76
CA ILE A 123 35.95 -7.13 19.48
C ILE A 123 35.81 -5.64 19.13
N ASP A 124 35.68 -4.80 20.15
CA ASP A 124 35.56 -3.35 19.99
C ASP A 124 36.92 -2.62 19.92
N GLU A 125 36.90 -1.33 19.59
CA GLU A 125 38.10 -0.47 19.56
C GLU A 125 38.79 -0.30 20.91
N SER A 126 38.10 -0.60 22.02
CA SER A 126 38.69 -0.65 23.37
C SER A 126 39.23 -2.03 23.71
N TYR A 127 39.33 -2.92 22.71
CA TYR A 127 39.82 -4.29 22.84
C TYR A 127 39.00 -5.17 23.79
N LEU A 128 37.74 -4.82 24.04
CA LEU A 128 36.80 -5.65 24.78
C LEU A 128 36.29 -6.75 23.85
N CYS A 129 36.36 -8.01 24.31
CA CYS A 129 35.72 -9.14 23.65
C CYS A 129 34.33 -9.32 24.25
N VAL A 130 33.31 -9.15 23.42
CA VAL A 130 31.90 -9.20 23.81
C VAL A 130 31.23 -10.37 23.14
N THR A 131 30.55 -11.20 23.94
CA THR A 131 29.69 -12.28 23.49
C THR A 131 28.24 -11.95 23.85
N LEU A 132 27.33 -12.12 22.90
CA LEU A 132 25.88 -12.06 23.12
C LEU A 132 25.29 -13.43 22.79
N LYS A 133 24.48 -13.97 23.70
CA LYS A 133 23.70 -15.21 23.54
C LYS A 133 22.22 -14.83 23.54
N ILE A 134 21.63 -14.73 22.36
CA ILE A 134 20.27 -14.23 22.17
C ILE A 134 19.35 -15.41 21.83
N SER A 135 18.34 -15.66 22.65
CA SER A 135 17.36 -16.70 22.34
C SER A 135 16.48 -16.25 21.17
N VAL A 136 16.11 -17.18 20.29
CA VAL A 136 15.17 -16.88 19.19
C VAL A 136 13.83 -16.36 19.74
N ASP A 137 13.43 -16.78 20.94
CA ASP A 137 12.22 -16.30 21.62
C ASP A 137 12.26 -14.79 21.92
N ASN A 138 13.45 -14.18 21.98
CA ASN A 138 13.58 -12.73 22.21
C ASN A 138 13.04 -11.88 21.05
N PHE A 139 12.82 -12.48 19.87
CA PHE A 139 12.13 -11.79 18.78
C PHE A 139 10.64 -11.59 19.04
N VAL A 140 10.01 -12.31 19.97
CA VAL A 140 8.59 -12.12 20.26
C VAL A 140 8.37 -10.75 20.91
N LEU A 141 7.39 -10.01 20.42
CA LEU A 141 7.05 -8.67 20.88
C LEU A 141 6.81 -8.66 22.40
N ASN A 142 7.39 -7.67 23.08
CA ASN A 142 7.39 -7.49 24.55
C ASN A 142 8.36 -8.40 25.34
N GLN A 143 9.04 -9.35 24.71
CA GLN A 143 10.19 -10.00 25.35
C GLN A 143 11.32 -8.97 25.49
N LYS A 144 11.95 -8.91 26.67
CA LYS A 144 12.96 -7.91 26.99
C LYS A 144 14.25 -8.56 27.47
N LEU A 145 15.37 -8.03 27.00
CA LEU A 145 16.70 -8.33 27.51
C LEU A 145 17.00 -7.34 28.64
N SER A 146 16.92 -7.80 29.89
CA SER A 146 17.15 -6.93 31.04
C SER A 146 18.64 -6.76 31.31
N LEU A 147 19.06 -5.55 31.64
CA LEU A 147 20.42 -5.30 32.13
C LEU A 147 20.67 -5.97 33.50
N ASN A 148 19.63 -6.17 34.30
CA ASN A 148 19.74 -6.79 35.62
C ASN A 148 20.15 -8.27 35.55
N ASN A 149 19.93 -8.93 34.41
CA ASN A 149 20.32 -10.31 34.16
C ASN A 149 21.26 -10.43 32.95
N PHE A 150 22.09 -9.40 32.70
CA PHE A 150 23.03 -9.38 31.58
C PHE A 150 23.84 -10.69 31.46
N GLU A 151 24.32 -11.25 32.58
CA GLU A 151 25.08 -12.51 32.64
C GLU A 151 24.36 -13.73 32.02
N THR A 152 23.05 -13.65 31.79
CA THR A 152 22.27 -14.72 31.15
C THR A 152 22.26 -14.66 29.62
N TRP A 153 22.59 -13.50 29.04
CA TRP A 153 22.52 -13.26 27.61
C TRP A 153 23.73 -12.50 27.04
N GLY A 154 24.68 -12.07 27.87
CA GLY A 154 25.88 -11.38 27.43
C GLY A 154 27.05 -11.53 28.38
N GLN A 155 28.26 -11.46 27.83
CA GLN A 155 29.54 -11.51 28.54
C GLN A 155 30.49 -10.48 27.93
N ILE A 156 31.21 -9.74 28.79
CA ILE A 156 32.23 -8.76 28.38
C ILE A 156 33.53 -9.14 29.07
N SER A 157 34.59 -9.34 28.30
CA SER A 157 35.88 -9.81 28.82
C SER A 157 37.07 -9.11 28.14
N VAL A 158 38.24 -9.17 28.77
CA VAL A 158 39.52 -8.72 28.19
C VAL A 158 40.50 -9.90 28.21
N PRO A 159 40.33 -10.86 27.29
CA PRO A 159 41.03 -12.15 27.37
C PRO A 159 42.50 -12.07 26.93
N TYR A 160 42.89 -11.01 26.23
CA TYR A 160 44.24 -10.81 25.72
C TYR A 160 44.64 -9.34 25.67
N SER A 161 45.92 -9.05 25.89
CA SER A 161 46.47 -7.68 25.83
C SER A 161 46.84 -7.29 24.39
N PHE A 162 45.83 -7.03 23.55
CA PHE A 162 46.04 -6.65 22.15
C PHE A 162 46.92 -5.41 21.97
N GLU A 163 46.81 -4.43 22.88
CA GLU A 163 47.65 -3.22 22.90
C GLU A 163 49.15 -3.50 22.97
N LEU A 164 49.55 -4.60 23.62
CA LEU A 164 50.95 -4.95 23.84
C LEU A 164 51.57 -5.73 22.68
N ARG A 165 50.76 -6.34 21.81
CA ARG A 165 51.23 -7.16 20.68
C ARG A 165 50.88 -6.53 19.34
N SER A 166 49.60 -6.60 18.98
CA SER A 166 49.10 -6.17 17.68
C SER A 166 47.58 -6.17 17.70
N ALA A 167 46.98 -5.25 16.94
CA ALA A 167 45.54 -5.15 16.85
C ALA A 167 44.93 -6.40 16.17
N PRO A 168 43.73 -6.84 16.60
CA PRO A 168 42.94 -7.83 15.88
C PRO A 168 42.69 -7.40 14.43
N PHE A 169 42.75 -8.36 13.53
CA PHE A 169 42.45 -8.21 12.11
C PHE A 169 41.20 -9.00 11.70
N TYR A 170 41.03 -10.20 12.26
CA TYR A 170 39.95 -11.11 11.89
C TYR A 170 39.54 -11.96 13.09
N LEU A 171 38.23 -12.15 13.27
CA LEU A 171 37.61 -12.98 14.30
C LEU A 171 36.68 -13.99 13.63
N LYS A 172 36.77 -15.26 14.03
CA LYS A 172 35.89 -16.32 13.50
C LYS A 172 35.57 -17.36 14.55
N ASN A 173 34.29 -17.71 14.63
CA ASN A 173 33.81 -18.85 15.39
C ASN A 173 34.15 -20.14 14.63
N LEU A 174 34.86 -21.06 15.30
CA LEU A 174 35.06 -22.43 14.81
C LEU A 174 33.88 -23.32 15.23
N ASP A 175 33.36 -23.09 16.44
CA ASP A 175 32.10 -23.63 16.98
C ASP A 175 31.61 -22.69 18.12
N GLU A 176 30.63 -23.15 18.91
CA GLU A 176 30.09 -22.38 20.05
C GLU A 176 31.08 -22.13 21.19
N LEU A 177 32.19 -22.87 21.28
CA LEU A 177 33.15 -22.80 22.41
C LEU A 177 34.56 -22.34 21.99
N ASN A 178 34.89 -22.37 20.71
CA ASN A 178 36.23 -22.14 20.19
C ASN A 178 36.18 -21.06 19.11
N LEU A 179 36.96 -20.00 19.32
CA LEU A 179 37.11 -18.88 18.40
C LEU A 179 38.58 -18.72 18.03
N ILE A 180 38.83 -18.19 16.85
CA ILE A 180 40.16 -17.76 16.45
C ILE A 180 40.22 -16.26 16.26
N VAL A 181 41.36 -15.68 16.66
CA VAL A 181 41.66 -14.28 16.43
C VAL A 181 42.97 -14.19 15.66
N SER A 182 42.90 -13.69 14.43
CA SER A 182 44.10 -13.33 13.68
C SER A 182 44.47 -11.88 13.97
N LEU A 183 45.76 -11.64 14.16
CA LEU A 183 46.33 -10.34 14.44
C LEU A 183 46.95 -9.73 13.18
N LYS A 184 47.13 -8.40 13.16
CA LYS A 184 47.80 -7.69 12.06
C LYS A 184 49.28 -8.07 11.93
N ASP A 185 49.92 -8.58 12.97
CA ASP A 185 51.33 -9.01 12.95
C ASP A 185 51.52 -10.46 12.42
N GLY A 186 50.44 -11.12 11.98
CA GLY A 186 50.47 -12.52 11.54
C GLY A 186 50.30 -13.55 12.67
N GLY A 187 50.12 -13.11 13.91
CA GLY A 187 49.78 -13.97 15.03
C GLY A 187 48.39 -14.58 14.93
N LEU A 188 48.25 -15.85 15.31
CA LEU A 188 46.96 -16.56 15.39
C LEU A 188 46.73 -17.04 16.82
N LEU A 189 45.60 -16.62 17.41
CA LEU A 189 45.19 -16.95 18.76
C LEU A 189 43.98 -17.89 18.72
N HIS A 190 43.96 -18.85 19.64
CA HIS A 190 42.79 -19.67 19.96
C HIS A 190 42.18 -19.18 21.27
N PHE A 191 40.93 -18.74 21.23
CA PHE A 191 40.11 -18.39 22.38
C PHE A 191 39.16 -19.55 22.66
N LYS A 192 39.34 -20.23 23.80
CA LYS A 192 38.51 -21.37 24.20
C LYS A 192 37.73 -21.03 25.46
N ARG A 193 36.41 -21.20 25.44
CA ARG A 193 35.50 -21.06 26.58
C ARG A 193 34.89 -22.40 26.97
N LEU A 194 34.45 -22.52 28.22
CA LEU A 194 33.82 -23.76 28.75
C LEU A 194 32.31 -23.82 28.47
N ASP A 195 31.68 -22.66 28.34
CA ASP A 195 30.28 -22.45 27.97
C ASP A 195 30.22 -21.12 27.20
N VAL A 196 29.14 -20.87 26.46
CA VAL A 196 28.98 -19.71 25.55
C VAL A 196 29.28 -18.38 26.24
N LEU A 197 28.84 -18.20 27.50
CA LEU A 197 29.04 -16.96 28.26
C LEU A 197 30.18 -17.05 29.30
N ALA A 198 31.03 -18.08 29.21
CA ALA A 198 32.17 -18.26 30.11
C ALA A 198 33.41 -17.46 29.65
N ASP A 199 34.35 -17.25 30.58
CA ASP A 199 35.63 -16.61 30.28
C ASP A 199 36.49 -17.43 29.31
N PHE A 200 37.27 -16.71 28.49
CA PHE A 200 38.18 -17.33 27.53
C PHE A 200 39.53 -17.71 28.15
N THR A 201 40.00 -18.88 27.75
CA THR A 201 41.40 -19.29 27.85
C THR A 201 42.07 -19.05 26.49
N VAL A 202 43.21 -18.35 26.50
CA VAL A 202 43.89 -17.94 25.26
C VAL A 202 45.16 -18.75 25.06
N SER A 203 45.30 -19.35 23.88
CA SER A 203 46.50 -20.08 23.44
C SER A 203 47.00 -19.54 22.11
N ASN A 204 48.32 -19.58 21.88
CA ASN A 204 48.91 -19.20 20.60
C ASN A 204 49.06 -20.45 19.72
N PHE A 205 48.69 -20.35 18.45
CA PHE A 205 49.14 -21.31 17.47
C PHE A 205 50.64 -21.14 17.21
N GLN A 206 51.37 -22.25 17.21
CA GLN A 206 52.81 -22.29 17.01
C GLN A 206 53.15 -22.89 15.65
N GLU A 207 53.82 -22.11 14.82
CA GLU A 207 54.49 -22.64 13.65
C GLU A 207 55.77 -23.35 14.09
N GLN A 208 56.00 -24.57 13.60
CA GLN A 208 57.31 -25.20 13.74
C GLN A 208 58.30 -24.39 12.89
N THR A 209 59.04 -23.49 13.53
CA THR A 209 60.14 -22.81 12.87
C THR A 209 61.16 -23.88 12.46
N PRO A 210 61.55 -24.03 11.18
CA PRO A 210 62.77 -24.76 10.88
C PRO A 210 63.87 -24.05 11.68
N MET A 211 64.58 -24.78 12.54
CA MET A 211 65.65 -24.23 13.37
C MET A 211 66.44 -23.18 12.58
N LEU A 212 66.29 -21.92 12.96
CA LEU A 212 67.04 -20.82 12.36
C LEU A 212 68.52 -21.18 12.48
N SER A 213 69.16 -21.35 11.33
CA SER A 213 70.60 -21.57 11.22
C SER A 213 71.29 -20.36 11.85
N PHE A 214 71.93 -20.56 13.01
CA PHE A 214 72.66 -19.57 13.81
C PHE A 214 73.91 -18.98 13.09
N PHE A 215 73.99 -19.08 11.75
CA PHE A 215 75.15 -18.72 10.92
C PHE A 215 74.94 -17.46 10.05
N GLY A 216 73.98 -16.60 10.38
CA GLY A 216 73.64 -15.40 9.59
C GLY A 216 74.55 -14.18 9.72
N LEU A 217 75.69 -14.24 10.43
CA LEU A 217 76.58 -13.10 10.64
C LEU A 217 77.70 -12.94 9.59
N PHE A 218 77.86 -13.89 8.66
CA PHE A 218 78.86 -13.79 7.58
C PHE A 218 78.32 -14.36 6.25
N GLY A 219 77.48 -13.57 5.57
CA GLY A 219 76.98 -13.92 4.24
C GLY A 219 76.65 -12.68 3.41
N LYS A 220 77.66 -12.10 2.76
CA LYS A 220 77.46 -11.24 1.59
C LYS A 220 77.31 -12.18 0.38
N GLY A 221 76.09 -12.30 -0.15
CA GLY A 221 75.82 -13.08 -1.36
C GLY A 221 74.38 -13.57 -1.36
N GLY A 222 73.65 -13.23 -2.42
CA GLY A 222 72.19 -13.39 -2.51
C GLY A 222 71.67 -14.80 -2.23
N ALA A 223 70.70 -14.86 -1.33
CA ALA A 223 69.64 -15.87 -1.29
C ALA A 223 68.43 -15.19 -0.63
N ASN A 224 67.26 -15.39 -1.23
CA ASN A 224 66.00 -14.69 -0.96
C ASN A 224 65.72 -14.39 0.52
N LYS A 225 65.91 -13.13 0.91
CA LYS A 225 65.12 -12.56 2.00
C LYS A 225 63.72 -12.38 1.44
N ASN A 226 62.82 -13.33 1.69
CA ASN A 226 61.39 -13.11 1.58
C ASN A 226 61.09 -11.94 2.55
N LYS A 227 61.07 -10.72 2.03
CA LYS A 227 60.57 -9.56 2.77
C LYS A 227 59.12 -9.89 3.07
N GLU A 228 58.78 -9.96 4.35
CA GLU A 228 57.39 -9.94 4.79
C GLU A 228 56.73 -8.70 4.17
N ILE A 229 55.83 -8.92 3.21
CA ILE A 229 55.12 -7.84 2.54
C ILE A 229 54.01 -7.43 3.50
N VAL A 230 54.16 -6.24 4.07
CA VAL A 230 53.15 -5.62 4.93
C VAL A 230 52.26 -4.76 4.03
N LEU A 231 51.01 -5.18 3.79
CA LEU A 231 50.01 -4.33 3.14
C LEU A 231 49.21 -3.60 4.20
N GLU A 232 49.23 -2.27 4.16
CA GLU A 232 48.42 -1.43 5.06
C GLU A 232 48.62 -1.73 6.57
N GLY A 233 49.80 -2.27 6.95
CA GLY A 233 50.08 -2.68 8.32
C GLY A 233 49.64 -4.10 8.68
N ILE A 234 49.16 -4.91 7.73
CA ILE A 234 48.79 -6.33 7.89
C ILE A 234 49.91 -7.22 7.34
N SER A 235 50.35 -8.20 8.13
CA SER A 235 51.34 -9.20 7.75
C SER A 235 50.79 -10.12 6.66
N SER A 236 51.66 -10.50 5.72
CA SER A 236 51.38 -11.55 4.72
C SER A 236 51.01 -12.91 5.34
N ASN A 237 51.34 -13.14 6.61
CA ASN A 237 51.02 -14.37 7.33
C ASN A 237 49.67 -14.33 8.07
N SER A 238 49.03 -13.16 8.16
CA SER A 238 47.72 -13.01 8.80
C SER A 238 46.67 -13.88 8.11
N ILE A 239 45.76 -14.44 8.90
CA ILE A 239 44.69 -15.32 8.43
C ILE A 239 43.48 -14.49 8.00
N VAL A 240 42.92 -14.83 6.85
CA VAL A 240 41.72 -14.18 6.27
C VAL A 240 40.46 -15.03 6.40
N ASP A 241 40.60 -16.35 6.59
CA ASP A 241 39.47 -17.24 6.86
C ASP A 241 39.92 -18.54 7.53
N ALA A 242 38.99 -19.21 8.20
CA ALA A 242 39.23 -20.53 8.77
C ALA A 242 37.98 -21.39 8.85
N LEU A 243 38.21 -22.71 8.88
CA LEU A 243 37.19 -23.72 9.13
C LEU A 243 37.73 -24.77 10.10
N ARG A 244 36.83 -25.47 10.79
CA ARG A 244 37.16 -26.58 11.68
C ARG A 244 36.55 -27.89 11.19
N ILE A 245 37.33 -28.96 11.27
CA ILE A 245 36.91 -30.34 11.00
C ILE A 245 37.45 -31.24 12.11
N GLY A 246 36.60 -31.68 13.03
CA GLY A 246 37.04 -32.46 14.19
C GLY A 246 38.02 -31.68 15.07
N ASP A 247 39.23 -32.19 15.25
CA ASP A 247 40.35 -31.50 15.96
C ASP A 247 41.22 -30.66 15.02
N LEU A 248 40.95 -30.66 13.71
CA LEU A 248 41.75 -29.91 12.74
C LEU A 248 41.14 -28.53 12.49
N VAL A 249 41.99 -27.51 12.42
CA VAL A 249 41.63 -26.16 11.96
C VAL A 249 42.41 -25.86 10.70
N ILE A 250 41.71 -25.46 9.66
CA ILE A 250 42.31 -25.14 8.37
C ILE A 250 42.14 -23.64 8.15
N THR A 251 43.25 -22.96 7.90
CA THR A 251 43.29 -21.50 7.76
C THR A 251 43.87 -21.10 6.42
N LEU A 252 43.40 -19.98 5.87
CA LEU A 252 43.93 -19.34 4.67
C LEU A 252 44.61 -18.03 5.04
N SER A 253 45.86 -17.85 4.64
CA SER A 253 46.62 -16.60 4.90
C SER A 253 46.59 -15.62 3.72
N VAL A 254 46.96 -14.37 4.00
CA VAL A 254 47.08 -13.27 3.02
C VAL A 254 48.04 -13.61 1.86
N ASN A 255 49.05 -14.45 2.09
CA ASN A 255 49.96 -14.96 1.05
C ASN A 255 49.50 -16.28 0.39
N LYS A 256 48.21 -16.63 0.45
CA LYS A 256 47.62 -17.82 -0.21
C LYS A 256 48.23 -19.15 0.26
N VAL A 257 48.51 -19.29 1.55
CA VAL A 257 48.97 -20.55 2.13
C VAL A 257 47.82 -21.17 2.92
N LEU A 258 47.46 -22.41 2.58
CA LEU A 258 46.60 -23.22 3.44
C LEU A 258 47.45 -23.81 4.56
N LYS A 259 46.99 -23.67 5.79
CA LYS A 259 47.65 -24.27 6.94
C LYS A 259 46.67 -25.16 7.68
N VAL A 260 47.10 -26.39 7.95
CA VAL A 260 46.37 -27.35 8.79
C VAL A 260 46.98 -27.29 10.19
N TRP A 261 46.16 -26.97 11.17
CA TRP A 261 46.54 -26.88 12.57
C TRP A 261 45.82 -27.96 13.35
N GLN A 262 46.47 -28.47 14.37
CA GLN A 262 45.82 -29.27 15.39
C GLN A 262 45.32 -28.35 16.51
N LEU A 263 44.03 -28.41 16.85
CA LEU A 263 43.40 -27.51 17.81
C LEU A 263 43.82 -27.79 19.25
N GLU A 264 43.95 -29.07 19.62
CA GLU A 264 44.39 -29.49 20.96
C GLU A 264 45.84 -29.10 21.29
N THR A 265 46.76 -29.26 20.32
CA THR A 265 48.20 -29.02 20.54
C THR A 265 48.67 -27.65 20.04
N HIS A 266 47.81 -26.94 19.30
CA HIS A 266 48.08 -25.66 18.65
C HIS A 266 49.27 -25.69 17.67
N GLN A 267 49.66 -26.88 17.17
CA GLN A 267 50.77 -27.03 16.24
C GLN A 267 50.31 -27.00 14.78
N ASN A 268 51.12 -26.41 13.90
CA ASN A 268 50.96 -26.57 12.46
C ASN A 268 51.40 -27.97 12.03
N LEU A 269 50.51 -28.70 11.36
CA LEU A 269 50.75 -30.04 10.82
C LEU A 269 51.21 -29.99 9.36
N GLU A 270 50.58 -29.13 8.57
CA GLU A 270 50.80 -29.02 7.13
C GLU A 270 50.66 -27.56 6.68
N SER A 271 51.43 -27.18 5.67
CA SER A 271 51.36 -25.88 4.99
C SER A 271 51.45 -26.09 3.48
N VAL A 272 50.40 -25.74 2.75
CA VAL A 272 50.29 -25.91 1.29
C VAL A 272 50.25 -24.53 0.62
N PRO A 273 51.31 -24.10 -0.09
CA PRO A 273 51.28 -22.87 -0.88
C PRO A 273 50.45 -23.06 -2.14
N LEU A 274 49.52 -22.14 -2.41
CA LEU A 274 48.57 -22.28 -3.52
C LEU A 274 49.01 -21.56 -4.82
N SER A 275 49.92 -20.59 -4.73
CA SER A 275 50.43 -19.78 -5.85
C SER A 275 51.72 -19.05 -5.47
N ASP A 276 52.59 -18.77 -6.44
CA ASP A 276 53.82 -17.98 -6.29
C ASP A 276 53.59 -16.45 -6.34
N ASP A 277 52.33 -16.00 -6.46
CA ASP A 277 51.97 -14.60 -6.64
C ASP A 277 51.90 -13.80 -5.33
N ASP A 278 52.10 -12.49 -5.43
CA ASP A 278 51.95 -11.55 -4.31
C ASP A 278 50.55 -11.63 -3.65
N THR A 279 50.51 -11.16 -2.41
CA THR A 279 49.33 -10.90 -1.56
C THR A 279 48.13 -10.29 -2.29
N TRP A 280 46.91 -10.65 -1.91
CA TRP A 280 45.70 -10.47 -2.74
C TRP A 280 44.52 -9.72 -2.08
N LEU A 281 44.79 -8.78 -1.18
CA LEU A 281 43.78 -8.05 -0.38
C LEU A 281 43.07 -6.88 -1.13
N ALA A 282 42.63 -7.06 -2.38
CA ALA A 282 41.94 -5.97 -3.09
C ALA A 282 40.50 -5.74 -2.57
N ALA A 283 39.82 -6.80 -2.14
CA ALA A 283 38.52 -6.78 -1.47
C ALA A 283 38.41 -8.04 -0.59
N ILE A 284 37.82 -7.93 0.61
CA ILE A 284 37.61 -9.07 1.50
C ILE A 284 36.15 -9.55 1.32
N PRO A 285 35.92 -10.74 0.76
CA PRO A 285 34.60 -11.34 0.65
C PRO A 285 34.05 -11.70 2.04
N CYS A 286 32.77 -12.03 2.11
CA CYS A 286 32.15 -12.51 3.35
C CYS A 286 32.84 -13.78 3.88
N LYS A 287 33.21 -14.70 3.00
CA LYS A 287 33.99 -15.90 3.32
C LYS A 287 34.77 -16.42 2.11
N TYR A 288 35.78 -17.22 2.40
CA TYR A 288 36.58 -17.94 1.40
C TYR A 288 36.31 -19.44 1.44
N PHE A 289 36.16 -20.04 2.62
CA PHE A 289 35.99 -21.48 2.78
C PHE A 289 34.52 -21.93 2.81
N LYS A 290 34.28 -23.11 2.25
CA LYS A 290 33.07 -23.89 2.45
C LYS A 290 33.42 -25.37 2.61
N LEU A 291 32.88 -25.99 3.65
CA LEU A 291 32.95 -27.43 3.89
C LEU A 291 31.79 -28.12 3.17
N ILE A 292 32.08 -29.28 2.58
CA ILE A 292 31.13 -30.10 1.84
C ILE A 292 31.28 -31.55 2.31
N ASP A 293 30.23 -32.10 2.91
CA ASP A 293 30.19 -33.50 3.35
C ASP A 293 29.44 -34.33 2.29
N TYR A 294 30.10 -35.35 1.73
CA TYR A 294 29.52 -36.22 0.71
C TYR A 294 30.10 -37.64 0.73
N ASN A 295 29.25 -38.66 0.83
CA ASN A 295 29.63 -40.08 0.90
C ASN A 295 30.71 -40.37 1.97
N ASP A 296 30.50 -39.88 3.19
CA ASP A 296 31.45 -39.99 4.33
C ASP A 296 32.84 -39.35 4.09
N LYS A 297 32.98 -38.54 3.03
CA LYS A 297 34.17 -37.76 2.75
C LYS A 297 33.91 -36.27 2.94
N GLN A 298 34.96 -35.56 3.32
CA GLN A 298 34.91 -34.13 3.58
C GLN A 298 35.77 -33.40 2.56
N TYR A 299 35.11 -32.50 1.82
CA TYR A 299 35.75 -31.68 0.81
C TYR A 299 35.73 -30.22 1.25
N ILE A 300 36.82 -29.54 0.97
CA ILE A 300 36.97 -28.12 1.25
C ILE A 300 37.08 -27.42 -0.09
N THR A 301 36.17 -26.49 -0.33
CA THR A 301 36.25 -25.61 -1.49
C THR A 301 36.53 -24.19 -1.05
N PHE A 302 37.25 -23.45 -1.87
CA PHE A 302 37.49 -22.03 -1.72
C PHE A 302 37.96 -21.42 -3.04
N PHE A 303 38.04 -20.09 -3.10
CA PHE A 303 38.57 -19.38 -4.25
C PHE A 303 39.78 -18.50 -3.90
N ILE A 304 40.64 -18.26 -4.88
CA ILE A 304 41.81 -17.38 -4.78
C ILE A 304 41.94 -16.50 -6.03
N ASN A 305 42.62 -15.36 -5.89
CA ASN A 305 42.98 -14.53 -7.05
C ASN A 305 44.16 -15.13 -7.83
N THR A 306 44.14 -15.02 -9.16
CA THR A 306 45.17 -15.51 -10.09
C THR A 306 45.68 -14.38 -11.00
N LYS A 307 46.92 -14.47 -11.49
CA LYS A 307 47.51 -13.51 -12.45
C LYS A 307 46.88 -13.55 -13.85
N SER A 308 46.22 -14.64 -14.22
CA SER A 308 45.72 -14.92 -15.57
C SER A 308 44.25 -14.55 -15.73
N GLY A 309 43.95 -13.26 -15.84
CA GLY A 309 42.72 -12.80 -16.48
C GLY A 309 42.99 -12.65 -17.98
N ASP A 310 42.76 -13.70 -18.77
CA ASP A 310 42.43 -13.46 -20.19
C ASP A 310 41.12 -12.65 -20.22
N SER A 311 40.90 -11.83 -21.24
CA SER A 311 39.79 -10.85 -21.28
C SER A 311 38.38 -11.45 -21.09
N SER A 312 38.20 -12.78 -21.16
CA SER A 312 36.93 -13.49 -20.92
C SER A 312 36.83 -14.21 -19.57
N LYS A 313 37.93 -14.44 -18.84
CA LYS A 313 37.93 -15.24 -17.59
C LYS A 313 38.15 -14.35 -16.38
N SER A 314 37.49 -14.68 -15.26
CA SER A 314 37.60 -13.88 -14.04
C SER A 314 38.98 -14.00 -13.39
N MET A 315 39.39 -13.04 -12.57
CA MET A 315 40.65 -13.15 -11.82
C MET A 315 40.61 -14.19 -10.70
N PHE A 316 39.49 -14.88 -10.49
CA PHE A 316 39.29 -15.82 -9.39
C PHE A 316 39.32 -17.26 -9.90
N ALA A 317 39.91 -18.18 -9.14
CA ALA A 317 39.86 -19.61 -9.41
C ALA A 317 39.38 -20.36 -8.16
N PHE A 318 38.40 -21.23 -8.35
CA PHE A 318 37.94 -22.18 -7.33
C PHE A 318 38.84 -23.41 -7.31
N LYS A 319 39.17 -23.85 -6.10
CA LYS A 319 39.91 -25.07 -5.83
C LYS A 319 39.15 -25.93 -4.83
N VAL A 320 39.28 -27.25 -4.99
CA VAL A 320 38.66 -28.25 -4.12
C VAL A 320 39.74 -29.17 -3.57
N PHE A 321 39.69 -29.45 -2.27
CA PHE A 321 40.58 -30.37 -1.59
C PHE A 321 39.77 -31.46 -0.87
N GLU A 322 40.21 -32.71 -0.95
CA GLU A 322 39.72 -33.79 -0.10
C GLU A 322 40.59 -33.86 1.16
N LEU A 323 39.96 -33.92 2.33
CA LEU A 323 40.65 -34.18 3.58
C LEU A 323 40.81 -35.69 3.77
N GLN A 324 42.05 -36.18 3.79
CA GLN A 324 42.37 -37.57 4.12
C GLN A 324 43.26 -37.62 5.37
N GLY A 325 42.66 -37.95 6.51
CA GLY A 325 43.34 -37.86 7.81
C GLY A 325 43.67 -36.41 8.14
N SER A 326 44.95 -36.09 8.29
CA SER A 326 45.44 -34.72 8.54
C SER A 326 46.06 -34.04 7.31
N SER A 327 45.93 -34.66 6.13
CA SER A 327 46.53 -34.16 4.89
C SER A 327 45.47 -33.68 3.90
N LEU A 328 45.79 -32.59 3.20
CA LEU A 328 44.95 -32.02 2.15
C LEU A 328 45.39 -32.48 0.76
N ILE A 329 44.47 -33.10 0.01
CA ILE A 329 44.72 -33.57 -1.35
C ILE A 329 43.93 -32.70 -2.33
N GLU A 330 44.61 -31.95 -3.19
CA GLU A 330 43.95 -31.13 -4.22
C GLU A 330 43.28 -32.04 -5.26
N LEU A 331 41.99 -31.80 -5.52
CA LEU A 331 41.24 -32.47 -6.58
C LEU A 331 41.17 -31.56 -7.80
N SER A 332 42.22 -31.58 -8.61
CA SER A 332 42.39 -30.65 -9.74
C SER A 332 41.25 -30.72 -10.77
N ASP A 333 40.60 -31.88 -10.93
CA ASP A 333 39.50 -32.08 -11.89
C ASP A 333 38.24 -31.25 -11.54
N PHE A 334 38.11 -30.79 -10.30
CA PHE A 334 37.01 -29.92 -9.85
C PHE A 334 37.41 -28.45 -9.76
N GLY A 335 38.68 -28.12 -10.00
CA GLY A 335 39.15 -26.75 -10.04
C GLY A 335 38.65 -26.05 -11.30
N PHE A 336 38.06 -24.86 -11.15
CA PHE A 336 37.58 -24.09 -12.30
C PHE A 336 37.76 -22.58 -12.09
N GLN A 337 37.86 -21.86 -13.20
CA GLN A 337 37.94 -20.41 -13.23
C GLN A 337 36.59 -19.90 -13.77
N PRO A 338 35.72 -19.31 -12.94
CA PRO A 338 34.44 -18.81 -13.40
C PRO A 338 34.63 -17.71 -14.44
N GLU A 339 33.69 -17.65 -15.38
CA GLU A 339 33.59 -16.58 -16.36
C GLU A 339 33.15 -15.29 -15.66
N VAL A 340 33.67 -14.14 -16.13
CA VAL A 340 33.19 -12.85 -15.63
C VAL A 340 31.72 -12.73 -16.04
N PRO A 341 30.81 -12.26 -15.15
CA PRO A 341 29.46 -11.93 -15.55
C PRO A 341 29.50 -10.77 -16.56
N ILE A 342 29.54 -11.06 -17.85
CA ILE A 342 29.41 -10.04 -18.88
C ILE A 342 27.91 -9.89 -19.13
N SER A 343 27.27 -9.03 -18.33
CA SER A 343 25.87 -8.63 -18.50
C SER A 343 25.57 -8.03 -19.89
N LEU A 344 26.61 -7.69 -20.66
CA LEU A 344 26.56 -7.14 -22.01
C LEU A 344 26.51 -8.19 -23.14
N LEU A 345 26.71 -9.49 -22.85
CA LEU A 345 26.78 -10.54 -23.90
C LEU A 345 25.50 -11.35 -24.10
N SER A 346 24.44 -11.14 -23.30
CA SER A 346 23.23 -11.97 -23.39
C SER A 346 22.08 -11.38 -24.22
N SER A 347 22.14 -10.13 -24.72
CA SER A 347 20.98 -9.59 -25.46
C SER A 347 21.19 -8.59 -26.61
N SER A 348 22.41 -8.16 -26.96
CA SER A 348 22.57 -7.33 -28.18
C SER A 348 23.97 -7.36 -28.81
N ASP A 349 24.16 -8.17 -29.85
CA ASP A 349 25.28 -8.00 -30.80
C ASP A 349 25.19 -6.66 -31.57
N ILE A 350 24.08 -5.92 -31.47
CA ILE A 350 23.84 -4.72 -32.28
C ILE A 350 24.30 -3.43 -31.59
N PHE A 351 24.30 -3.34 -30.25
CA PHE A 351 24.54 -2.06 -29.57
C PHE A 351 25.97 -1.82 -29.08
N PHE A 352 26.82 -2.86 -29.02
CA PHE A 352 28.09 -2.77 -28.30
C PHE A 352 29.35 -3.11 -29.09
N HIS A 353 29.26 -3.35 -30.41
CA HIS A 353 30.47 -3.42 -31.24
C HIS A 353 31.26 -2.10 -31.32
N GLU A 354 30.72 -0.97 -30.84
CA GLU A 354 31.45 0.31 -30.77
C GLU A 354 31.68 0.87 -29.36
N SER A 355 31.16 0.25 -28.28
CA SER A 355 31.44 0.73 -26.92
C SER A 355 32.70 0.07 -26.36
N ASN A 356 33.71 0.89 -26.09
CA ASN A 356 34.97 0.48 -25.48
C ASN A 356 34.85 0.23 -23.96
N PHE A 357 33.64 0.23 -23.39
CA PHE A 357 33.42 0.20 -21.94
C PHE A 357 32.82 -1.13 -21.50
N GLN A 358 33.70 -2.13 -21.33
CA GLN A 358 33.38 -3.35 -20.59
C GLN A 358 33.71 -3.09 -19.12
N ASN A 359 32.72 -3.17 -18.22
CA ASN A 359 33.03 -3.17 -16.79
C ASN A 359 33.67 -4.52 -16.43
N THR A 360 35.00 -4.58 -16.44
CA THR A 360 35.79 -5.78 -16.16
C THR A 360 35.99 -6.02 -14.66
N ILE A 361 35.48 -5.13 -13.79
CA ILE A 361 35.76 -5.15 -12.35
C ILE A 361 34.55 -5.73 -11.60
N TRP A 362 34.53 -7.05 -11.49
CA TRP A 362 33.61 -7.81 -10.65
C TRP A 362 34.38 -8.53 -9.55
N PHE A 363 33.82 -8.54 -8.34
CA PHE A 363 34.36 -9.27 -7.20
C PHE A 363 33.38 -10.34 -6.73
N ILE A 364 33.89 -11.47 -6.25
CA ILE A 364 33.06 -12.45 -5.53
C ILE A 364 32.81 -11.88 -4.14
N GLN A 365 31.55 -11.58 -3.82
CA GLN A 365 31.14 -11.08 -2.51
C GLN A 365 30.92 -12.22 -1.52
N ASP A 366 30.24 -13.29 -1.96
CA ASP A 366 30.00 -14.51 -1.20
C ASP A 366 29.69 -15.67 -2.17
N TYR A 367 29.70 -16.90 -1.69
CA TYR A 367 29.24 -18.06 -2.45
C TYR A 367 28.70 -19.15 -1.53
N GLU A 368 27.82 -19.99 -2.05
CA GLU A 368 27.32 -21.17 -1.34
C GLU A 368 27.43 -22.39 -2.25
N VAL A 369 27.49 -23.58 -1.65
CA VAL A 369 27.61 -24.84 -2.39
C VAL A 369 26.67 -25.88 -1.80
N ASP A 370 25.93 -26.53 -2.68
CA ASP A 370 25.01 -27.64 -2.40
C ASP A 370 25.29 -28.83 -3.33
N ILE A 371 24.80 -30.00 -2.94
CA ILE A 371 24.89 -31.22 -3.75
C ILE A 371 23.47 -31.69 -4.05
N ILE A 372 23.12 -31.70 -5.33
CA ILE A 372 21.80 -32.12 -5.80
C ILE A 372 21.99 -33.12 -6.94
N ASP A 373 21.35 -34.28 -6.83
CA ASP A 373 21.39 -35.37 -7.82
C ASP A 373 22.81 -35.80 -8.23
N GLY A 374 23.75 -35.78 -7.29
CA GLY A 374 25.16 -36.13 -7.54
C GLY A 374 25.96 -35.06 -8.31
N ASN A 375 25.44 -33.83 -8.41
CA ASN A 375 26.13 -32.69 -8.98
C ASN A 375 26.47 -31.67 -7.89
N LEU A 376 27.67 -31.10 -7.99
CA LEU A 376 28.14 -30.02 -7.16
C LEU A 376 27.65 -28.69 -7.73
N GLN A 377 26.83 -27.98 -6.97
CA GLN A 377 26.18 -26.75 -7.41
C GLN A 377 26.80 -25.55 -6.69
N TYR A 378 27.55 -24.73 -7.41
CA TYR A 378 28.15 -23.51 -6.89
C TYR A 378 27.25 -22.32 -7.18
N HIS A 379 26.81 -21.63 -6.14
CA HIS A 379 26.07 -20.38 -6.19
C HIS A 379 27.01 -19.22 -5.85
N ILE A 380 27.46 -18.46 -6.85
CA ILE A 380 28.47 -17.40 -6.70
C ILE A 380 27.80 -16.04 -6.80
N LEU A 381 27.86 -15.24 -5.74
CA LEU A 381 27.34 -13.88 -5.71
C LEU A 381 28.44 -12.89 -6.10
N TRP A 382 28.32 -12.34 -7.30
CA TRP A 382 29.19 -11.30 -7.84
C TRP A 382 28.69 -9.92 -7.48
N LYS A 383 29.64 -9.00 -7.33
CA LYS A 383 29.39 -7.58 -7.01
C LYS A 383 30.29 -6.66 -7.81
N SER A 384 29.72 -5.56 -8.28
CA SER A 384 30.42 -4.41 -8.84
C SER A 384 29.74 -3.14 -8.35
N ASN A 385 30.35 -2.47 -7.37
CA ASN A 385 29.72 -1.41 -6.58
C ASN A 385 28.36 -1.87 -6.00
N THR A 386 27.27 -1.24 -6.40
CA THR A 386 25.90 -1.55 -5.97
C THR A 386 25.21 -2.63 -6.81
N SER A 387 25.79 -3.02 -7.94
CA SER A 387 25.23 -4.07 -8.79
C SER A 387 25.64 -5.44 -8.29
N SER A 388 24.70 -6.38 -8.22
CA SER A 388 24.95 -7.77 -7.84
C SER A 388 24.33 -8.76 -8.83
N ILE A 389 25.01 -9.89 -9.02
CA ILE A 389 24.60 -10.97 -9.93
C ILE A 389 24.91 -12.30 -9.26
N LEU A 390 23.93 -13.21 -9.19
CA LEU A 390 24.12 -14.59 -8.78
C LEU A 390 24.35 -15.48 -10.00
N VAL A 391 25.43 -16.25 -9.98
CA VAL A 391 25.74 -17.25 -11.03
C VAL A 391 25.77 -18.64 -10.41
N LYS A 392 25.03 -19.58 -10.99
CA LYS A 392 24.99 -20.98 -10.58
C LYS A 392 25.75 -21.85 -11.58
N TYR A 393 26.78 -22.55 -11.12
CA TYR A 393 27.49 -23.58 -11.88
C TYR A 393 27.06 -24.96 -11.37
N SER A 394 26.69 -25.87 -12.27
CA SER A 394 26.46 -27.28 -11.94
C SER A 394 27.63 -28.11 -12.47
N ILE A 395 28.32 -28.84 -11.61
CA ILE A 395 29.52 -29.61 -11.94
C ILE A 395 29.27 -31.08 -11.60
N SER A 396 29.51 -31.97 -12.56
CA SER A 396 29.35 -33.41 -12.36
C SER A 396 30.40 -33.94 -11.37
N MET A 397 29.97 -34.57 -10.28
CA MET A 397 30.89 -35.21 -9.32
C MET A 397 31.63 -36.41 -9.91
N ALA A 398 31.14 -36.98 -11.02
CA ALA A 398 31.75 -38.13 -11.68
C ALA A 398 32.89 -37.75 -12.64
N THR A 399 32.82 -36.55 -13.22
CA THR A 399 33.70 -36.16 -14.35
C THR A 399 34.40 -34.81 -14.16
N GLY A 400 34.00 -34.00 -13.17
CA GLY A 400 34.51 -32.63 -12.98
C GLY A 400 34.03 -31.64 -14.06
N SER A 401 33.21 -32.07 -15.03
CA SER A 401 32.75 -31.22 -16.12
C SER A 401 31.61 -30.30 -15.67
N ILE A 402 31.68 -29.02 -16.06
CA ILE A 402 30.58 -28.07 -15.94
C ILE A 402 29.44 -28.52 -16.86
N LEU A 403 28.29 -28.85 -16.27
CA LEU A 403 27.08 -29.29 -16.96
C LEU A 403 26.22 -28.10 -17.41
N SER A 404 26.12 -27.08 -16.56
CA SER A 404 25.31 -25.89 -16.84
C SER A 404 25.82 -24.66 -16.09
N ILE A 405 25.59 -23.49 -16.67
CA ILE A 405 25.81 -22.18 -16.05
C ILE A 405 24.51 -21.40 -16.18
N ASN A 406 23.92 -21.01 -15.05
CA ASN A 406 22.70 -20.22 -15.00
C ASN A 406 23.02 -18.88 -14.32
N ILE A 407 22.61 -17.78 -14.92
CA ILE A 407 22.95 -16.43 -14.45
C ILE A 407 21.66 -15.73 -14.05
N SER A 408 21.68 -15.01 -12.93
CA SER A 408 20.61 -14.10 -12.57
C SER A 408 20.71 -12.83 -13.38
N HIS A 409 19.57 -12.34 -13.84
CA HIS A 409 19.51 -11.03 -14.45
C HIS A 409 19.83 -10.00 -13.37
N PRO A 410 20.68 -9.00 -13.63
CA PRO A 410 20.73 -7.84 -12.77
C PRO A 410 19.29 -7.33 -12.70
N GLY A 411 18.66 -7.43 -11.53
CA GLY A 411 17.25 -7.08 -11.34
C GLY A 411 17.03 -5.76 -12.00
N THR A 412 16.09 -5.74 -12.96
CA THR A 412 15.85 -4.63 -13.88
C THR A 412 16.24 -3.34 -13.20
N LEU A 413 17.46 -2.87 -13.48
CA LEU A 413 17.71 -1.44 -13.50
C LEU A 413 16.57 -1.00 -14.37
N GLU A 414 15.54 -0.39 -13.77
CA GLU A 414 14.57 0.40 -14.51
C GLU A 414 15.43 1.07 -15.56
N THR A 415 15.23 0.60 -16.80
CA THR A 415 16.07 0.98 -17.92
C THR A 415 16.28 2.46 -17.75
N GLY A 416 17.55 2.92 -17.67
CA GLY A 416 17.93 4.29 -17.30
C GLY A 416 17.40 5.38 -18.25
N GLU A 417 16.29 5.11 -18.92
CA GLU A 417 15.50 5.98 -19.76
C GLU A 417 14.57 6.89 -18.95
N GLU A 418 14.14 6.53 -17.72
CA GLU A 418 13.49 7.49 -16.82
C GLU A 418 14.46 8.53 -16.25
N ASP A 419 15.77 8.35 -16.37
CA ASP A 419 16.77 9.22 -15.71
C ASP A 419 16.87 10.63 -16.32
N ILE A 420 16.24 10.91 -17.48
CA ILE A 420 16.52 12.13 -18.24
C ILE A 420 15.40 13.19 -18.11
N SER A 421 14.13 12.81 -17.98
CA SER A 421 13.04 13.81 -17.87
C SER A 421 11.70 13.25 -17.39
N ALA A 422 10.93 14.08 -16.66
CA ALA A 422 9.59 13.72 -16.20
C ALA A 422 8.59 13.59 -17.37
N TYR A 423 8.01 12.41 -17.59
CA TYR A 423 6.97 12.21 -18.60
C TYR A 423 5.64 11.66 -18.07
N HIS A 424 5.60 11.02 -16.92
CA HIS A 424 4.36 10.65 -16.19
C HIS A 424 3.68 11.83 -15.49
N ASP A 425 2.46 11.65 -14.99
CA ASP A 425 1.77 12.67 -14.19
C ASP A 425 2.26 12.73 -12.74
N THR A 426 1.80 13.73 -11.98
CA THR A 426 2.14 13.90 -10.56
C THR A 426 1.67 12.71 -9.70
N GLN A 427 0.53 12.11 -10.04
CA GLN A 427 -0.06 11.05 -9.24
C GLN A 427 0.74 9.76 -9.35
N TYR A 428 1.32 9.48 -10.52
CA TYR A 428 2.23 8.36 -10.74
C TYR A 428 3.42 8.43 -9.79
N TYR A 429 4.18 9.54 -9.79
CA TYR A 429 5.36 9.67 -8.91
C TYR A 429 4.97 9.60 -7.44
N PHE A 430 3.83 10.19 -7.07
CA PHE A 430 3.31 10.09 -5.71
C PHE A 430 3.05 8.63 -5.31
N ASN A 431 2.34 7.86 -6.14
CA ASN A 431 2.08 6.45 -5.86
C ASN A 431 3.36 5.62 -5.87
N LYS A 432 4.28 5.87 -6.81
CA LYS A 432 5.57 5.21 -6.89
C LYS A 432 6.36 5.40 -5.59
N ILE A 433 6.42 6.64 -5.07
CA ILE A 433 7.14 6.95 -3.82
C ILE A 433 6.45 6.34 -2.59
N PHE A 434 5.14 6.52 -2.44
CA PHE A 434 4.48 6.23 -1.17
C PHE A 434 3.68 4.93 -1.11
N ASN A 435 3.20 4.42 -2.24
CA ASN A 435 2.29 3.28 -2.28
C ASN A 435 2.91 2.00 -2.85
N SER A 436 3.91 2.13 -3.73
CA SER A 436 4.39 0.99 -4.52
C SER A 436 5.19 -0.06 -3.73
N GLY A 437 5.67 0.29 -2.53
CA GLY A 437 6.64 -0.51 -1.76
C GLY A 437 8.06 -0.49 -2.34
N SER A 438 8.36 0.40 -3.29
CA SER A 438 9.70 0.51 -3.92
C SER A 438 10.76 1.14 -3.01
N TYR A 439 10.35 1.86 -1.96
CA TYR A 439 11.22 2.61 -1.06
C TYR A 439 10.76 2.43 0.39
N ASP A 440 11.71 2.55 1.32
CA ASP A 440 11.46 2.50 2.76
C ASP A 440 11.50 3.89 3.41
N GLN A 441 11.24 3.94 4.71
CA GLN A 441 11.19 5.21 5.43
C GLN A 441 12.55 5.92 5.43
N LEU A 442 13.65 5.18 5.49
CA LEU A 442 15.01 5.73 5.49
C LEU A 442 15.34 6.44 4.17
N ILE A 443 15.03 5.81 3.03
CA ILE A 443 15.22 6.37 1.69
C ILE A 443 14.40 7.65 1.50
N VAL A 444 13.10 7.61 1.79
CA VAL A 444 12.21 8.74 1.54
C VAL A 444 12.51 9.90 2.49
N ALA A 445 12.75 9.63 3.77
CA ALA A 445 13.11 10.68 4.73
C ALA A 445 14.44 11.35 4.37
N THR A 446 15.45 10.58 3.96
CA THR A 446 16.75 11.12 3.51
C THR A 446 16.58 12.00 2.28
N SER A 447 15.82 11.53 1.29
CA SER A 447 15.55 12.28 0.05
C SER A 447 14.83 13.60 0.33
N LEU A 448 13.84 13.60 1.24
CA LEU A 448 13.15 14.81 1.68
C LEU A 448 14.07 15.77 2.44
N LYS A 449 14.96 15.28 3.33
CA LYS A 449 15.98 16.10 4.01
C LYS A 449 16.90 16.80 3.00
N ILE A 450 17.30 16.11 1.95
CA ILE A 450 18.17 16.68 0.90
C ILE A 450 17.44 17.77 0.13
N LEU A 451 16.20 17.53 -0.28
CA LEU A 451 15.40 18.55 -0.96
C LEU A 451 15.11 19.76 -0.08
N SER A 452 14.77 19.53 1.20
CA SER A 452 14.48 20.62 2.13
C SER A 452 15.72 21.49 2.38
N GLN A 453 16.90 20.89 2.54
CA GLN A 453 18.17 21.60 2.63
C GLN A 453 18.50 22.38 1.34
N HIS A 454 18.32 21.74 0.18
CA HIS A 454 18.58 22.37 -1.12
C HIS A 454 17.66 23.58 -1.38
N TRP A 455 16.38 23.48 -1.00
CA TRP A 455 15.40 24.56 -1.15
C TRP A 455 15.30 25.50 0.06
N LYS A 456 16.12 25.30 1.09
CA LYS A 456 16.13 26.10 2.33
C LYS A 456 14.75 26.18 3.00
N PHE A 457 14.03 25.05 2.98
CA PHE A 457 12.73 24.91 3.61
C PHE A 457 12.94 24.21 4.96
N ASP A 458 12.71 24.92 6.06
CA ASP A 458 12.90 24.39 7.40
C ASP A 458 11.68 23.56 7.81
N VAL A 459 11.80 22.24 7.66
CA VAL A 459 10.75 21.29 8.07
C VAL A 459 11.35 20.16 8.87
N GLN A 460 10.75 19.92 10.04
CA GLN A 460 10.95 18.69 10.77
C GLN A 460 10.12 17.59 10.12
N ILE A 461 10.77 16.49 9.76
CA ILE A 461 10.07 15.30 9.26
C ILE A 461 9.24 14.76 10.42
N THR A 462 7.93 14.88 10.32
CA THR A 462 6.94 14.37 11.27
C THR A 462 6.49 12.96 10.87
N GLU A 463 5.58 12.36 11.65
CA GLU A 463 4.95 11.08 11.31
C GLU A 463 4.13 11.13 9.99
N ASP A 464 3.68 12.31 9.54
CA ASP A 464 2.94 12.46 8.28
C ASP A 464 3.88 12.85 7.12
N ILE A 465 4.68 11.87 6.70
CA ILE A 465 5.68 12.06 5.64
C ILE A 465 5.06 12.44 4.29
N ARG A 466 3.83 11.98 4.00
CA ARG A 466 3.10 12.33 2.77
C ARG A 466 2.75 13.81 2.73
N GLN A 467 2.27 14.37 3.84
CA GLN A 467 1.95 15.79 3.93
C GLN A 467 3.22 16.66 3.90
N VAL A 468 4.27 16.24 4.60
CA VAL A 468 5.59 16.90 4.55
C VAL A 468 6.13 17.00 3.12
N ALA A 469 6.08 15.91 2.35
CA ALA A 469 6.51 15.92 0.95
C ALA A 469 5.67 16.87 0.08
N LYS A 470 4.34 16.87 0.26
CA LYS A 470 3.43 17.79 -0.43
C LYS A 470 3.77 19.24 -0.12
N ASP A 471 4.06 19.56 1.14
CA ASP A 471 4.36 20.93 1.57
C ASP A 471 5.73 21.41 1.06
N ILE A 472 6.76 20.54 1.11
CA ILE A 472 8.08 20.82 0.54
C ILE A 472 7.96 21.14 -0.96
N ILE A 473 7.24 20.30 -1.72
CA ILE A 473 7.08 20.50 -3.16
C ILE A 473 6.24 21.74 -3.46
N LYS A 474 5.10 21.93 -2.78
CA LYS A 474 4.22 23.11 -2.94
C LYS A 474 4.93 24.42 -2.62
N SER A 475 5.88 24.42 -1.68
CA SER A 475 6.62 25.63 -1.29
C SER A 475 7.42 26.27 -2.44
N GLN A 476 7.81 25.46 -3.45
CA GLN A 476 8.61 25.90 -4.59
C GLN A 476 7.90 25.70 -5.94
N SER A 477 6.87 24.85 -6.01
CA SER A 477 6.24 24.47 -7.28
C SER A 477 5.12 25.41 -7.70
N THR A 478 5.01 25.66 -9.00
CA THR A 478 3.76 26.06 -9.65
C THR A 478 3.04 24.80 -10.16
N PRO A 479 1.75 24.86 -10.53
CA PRO A 479 1.05 23.71 -11.11
C PRO A 479 1.78 23.07 -12.31
N GLU A 480 2.49 23.88 -13.10
CA GLU A 480 3.27 23.42 -14.27
C GLU A 480 4.59 22.75 -13.90
N THR A 481 5.21 23.11 -12.77
CA THR A 481 6.53 22.58 -12.36
C THR A 481 6.45 21.47 -11.31
N ALA A 482 5.29 21.29 -10.67
CA ALA A 482 5.07 20.27 -9.63
C ALA A 482 5.50 18.87 -10.09
N LYS A 483 5.15 18.50 -11.32
CA LYS A 483 5.55 17.22 -11.94
C LYS A 483 7.07 17.00 -11.91
N ASN A 484 7.86 18.01 -12.26
CA ASN A 484 9.31 17.91 -12.29
C ASN A 484 9.92 17.76 -10.89
N TYR A 485 9.26 18.31 -9.88
CA TYR A 485 9.74 18.23 -8.50
C TYR A 485 9.40 16.89 -7.85
N TRP A 486 8.24 16.31 -8.17
CA TRP A 486 7.92 14.94 -7.83
C TRP A 486 8.88 13.94 -8.48
N PHE A 487 9.17 14.13 -9.77
CA PHE A 487 10.21 13.36 -10.47
C PHE A 487 11.58 13.49 -9.78
N LYS A 488 12.04 14.71 -9.45
CA LYS A 488 13.31 14.90 -8.71
C LYS A 488 13.35 14.16 -7.37
N LEU A 489 12.23 14.15 -6.62
CA LEU A 489 12.15 13.39 -5.37
C LEU A 489 12.26 11.89 -5.62
N GLN A 490 11.57 11.37 -6.64
CA GLN A 490 11.69 9.97 -7.03
C GLN A 490 13.12 9.63 -7.47
N SER A 491 13.77 10.43 -8.32
CA SER A 491 15.16 10.19 -8.74
C SER A 491 16.14 10.13 -7.56
N LEU A 492 15.95 10.96 -6.53
CA LEU A 492 16.73 10.85 -5.29
C LEU A 492 16.44 9.55 -4.55
N CYS A 493 15.16 9.14 -4.47
CA CYS A 493 14.79 7.87 -3.86
C CYS A 493 15.43 6.69 -4.61
N ASP A 494 15.49 6.72 -5.94
CA ASP A 494 16.13 5.69 -6.77
C ASP A 494 17.65 5.65 -6.57
N GLU A 495 18.30 6.79 -6.37
CA GLU A 495 19.73 6.84 -6.04
C GLU A 495 20.00 6.13 -4.71
N PHE A 496 19.23 6.42 -3.67
CA PHE A 496 19.38 5.76 -2.36
C PHE A 496 18.91 4.30 -2.37
N LYS A 497 17.95 3.94 -3.22
CA LYS A 497 17.57 2.54 -3.47
C LYS A 497 18.71 1.77 -4.11
N LYS A 498 19.34 2.32 -5.15
CA LYS A 498 20.54 1.73 -5.78
C LYS A 498 21.66 1.52 -4.74
N LEU A 499 21.88 2.50 -3.85
CA LEU A 499 22.82 2.34 -2.75
C LEU A 499 22.39 1.27 -1.74
N SER A 500 21.09 1.08 -1.51
CA SER A 500 20.51 0.08 -0.60
C SER A 500 20.66 -1.36 -1.09
N ASP A 501 20.73 -1.56 -2.41
CA ASP A 501 20.79 -2.87 -3.08
C ASP A 501 22.21 -3.48 -3.14
N GLU A 502 23.19 -2.81 -2.54
CA GLU A 502 24.55 -3.35 -2.44
C GLU A 502 24.57 -4.65 -1.63
N ALA A 503 25.05 -5.74 -2.25
CA ALA A 503 25.02 -7.06 -1.61
C ALA A 503 26.18 -7.29 -0.62
N LEU A 504 25.88 -8.01 0.47
CA LEU A 504 26.79 -8.29 1.58
C LEU A 504 27.10 -9.79 1.76
N SER A 505 26.08 -10.65 1.74
CA SER A 505 26.24 -12.10 1.93
C SER A 505 25.12 -12.89 1.28
N LEU A 506 25.30 -14.20 1.14
CA LEU A 506 24.40 -15.14 0.46
C LEU A 506 24.00 -16.29 1.39
N THR A 507 22.75 -16.72 1.30
CA THR A 507 22.23 -17.90 1.99
C THR A 507 21.23 -18.61 1.09
N LEU A 508 21.48 -19.88 0.76
CA LEU A 508 20.57 -20.69 -0.07
C LEU A 508 19.40 -21.16 0.77
N PHE A 509 18.19 -21.25 0.26
CA PHE A 509 17.03 -21.99 0.80
C PHE A 509 16.63 -23.07 -0.21
N GLU A 510 15.67 -23.93 0.10
CA GLU A 510 15.32 -25.08 -0.77
C GLU A 510 14.84 -24.62 -2.17
N ASP A 511 14.12 -23.50 -2.24
CA ASP A 511 13.42 -22.99 -3.41
C ASP A 511 14.04 -21.71 -4.01
N ARG A 512 14.88 -21.01 -3.24
CA ARG A 512 15.43 -19.69 -3.59
C ARG A 512 16.76 -19.43 -2.90
N ALA A 513 17.52 -18.44 -3.37
CA ALA A 513 18.66 -17.91 -2.63
C ALA A 513 18.36 -16.51 -2.12
N LEU A 514 18.70 -16.23 -0.86
CA LEU A 514 18.58 -14.90 -0.27
C LEU A 514 19.95 -14.26 -0.14
N ALA A 515 20.08 -13.02 -0.59
CA ALA A 515 21.21 -12.18 -0.28
C ALA A 515 20.83 -11.12 0.75
N LEU A 516 21.70 -10.88 1.72
CA LEU A 516 21.59 -9.70 2.57
C LEU A 516 22.12 -8.49 1.78
N TYR A 517 21.32 -7.43 1.68
CA TYR A 517 21.76 -6.15 1.13
C TYR A 517 22.05 -5.15 2.25
N VAL A 518 22.77 -4.06 1.94
CA VAL A 518 23.10 -3.04 2.94
C VAL A 518 21.85 -2.44 3.59
N ASN A 519 20.75 -2.35 2.84
CA ASN A 519 19.46 -1.94 3.38
C ASN A 519 18.31 -2.73 2.73
N GLY A 520 18.21 -4.01 3.07
CA GLY A 520 17.15 -4.88 2.57
C GLY A 520 17.63 -6.30 2.28
N TYR A 521 16.95 -6.95 1.35
CA TYR A 521 17.22 -8.33 0.96
C TYR A 521 17.07 -8.52 -0.56
N GLY A 522 17.97 -9.30 -1.16
CA GLY A 522 17.82 -9.80 -2.53
C GLY A 522 17.25 -11.21 -2.54
N ILE A 523 16.20 -11.46 -3.30
CA ILE A 523 15.66 -12.80 -3.54
C ILE A 523 16.00 -13.24 -4.95
N PHE A 524 16.75 -14.32 -5.08
CA PHE A 524 17.05 -14.98 -6.34
C PHE A 524 16.21 -16.25 -6.46
N ARG A 525 15.31 -16.29 -7.45
CA ARG A 525 14.42 -17.43 -7.75
C ARG A 525 14.51 -17.81 -9.22
N GLY A 526 14.04 -18.99 -9.59
CA GLY A 526 13.89 -19.35 -11.00
C GLY A 526 13.00 -18.31 -11.71
N SER A 527 13.41 -17.84 -12.88
CA SER A 527 12.63 -16.87 -13.64
C SER A 527 11.29 -17.44 -14.09
N ASN A 528 10.24 -16.63 -14.03
CA ASN A 528 9.01 -16.93 -14.75
C ASN A 528 9.30 -16.89 -16.27
N TYR A 529 8.44 -17.54 -17.08
CA TYR A 529 8.55 -17.55 -18.54
C TYR A 529 8.80 -16.15 -19.13
N PHE A 530 7.99 -15.16 -18.73
CA PHE A 530 8.09 -13.78 -19.25
C PHE A 530 9.40 -13.08 -18.87
N GLU A 531 9.89 -13.29 -17.64
CA GLU A 531 11.17 -12.74 -17.18
C GLU A 531 12.37 -13.39 -17.91
N SER A 532 12.25 -14.69 -18.24
CA SER A 532 13.30 -15.44 -18.93
C SER A 532 13.39 -15.12 -20.43
N PHE A 533 12.31 -14.59 -21.02
CA PHE A 533 12.17 -14.41 -22.47
C PHE A 533 13.27 -13.54 -23.08
N VAL A 534 13.62 -12.45 -22.40
CA VAL A 534 14.63 -11.48 -22.84
C VAL A 534 16.02 -12.09 -22.99
N ASN A 535 16.26 -13.24 -22.35
CA ASN A 535 17.59 -13.85 -22.19
C ASN A 535 17.71 -15.20 -22.89
N LYS A 536 16.75 -15.52 -23.77
CA LYS A 536 16.81 -16.70 -24.63
C LYS A 536 17.90 -16.52 -25.69
N THR A 537 18.54 -17.61 -26.09
CA THR A 537 19.66 -17.58 -27.05
C THR A 537 19.23 -17.02 -28.40
N LEU A 538 20.02 -16.16 -29.04
CA LEU A 538 19.69 -15.53 -30.35
C LEU A 538 19.36 -16.53 -31.48
N SER A 539 19.83 -17.77 -31.38
CA SER A 539 19.52 -18.85 -32.32
C SER A 539 18.14 -19.48 -32.11
N SER A 540 17.55 -19.33 -30.93
CA SER A 540 16.20 -19.81 -30.60
C SER A 540 15.12 -18.91 -31.23
N PRO A 541 13.91 -19.43 -31.49
CA PRO A 541 12.78 -18.62 -31.95
C PRO A 541 12.50 -17.42 -31.05
N ASP A 542 12.52 -17.62 -29.73
CA ASP A 542 12.34 -16.56 -28.72
C ASP A 542 13.39 -15.45 -28.85
N GLY A 543 14.67 -15.83 -28.97
CA GLY A 543 15.77 -14.89 -29.10
C GLY A 543 15.73 -14.07 -30.40
N LYS A 544 15.24 -14.68 -31.50
CA LYS A 544 15.01 -13.96 -32.77
C LYS A 544 13.91 -12.91 -32.63
N LEU A 545 12.79 -13.27 -31.99
CA LEU A 545 11.70 -12.32 -31.74
C LEU A 545 12.15 -11.19 -30.78
N MET A 546 12.91 -11.52 -29.74
CA MET A 546 13.46 -10.53 -28.83
C MET A 546 14.43 -9.56 -29.53
N SER A 547 15.21 -10.04 -30.52
CA SER A 547 16.06 -9.17 -31.35
C SER A 547 15.25 -8.12 -32.12
N ILE A 548 14.02 -8.46 -32.55
CA ILE A 548 13.10 -7.50 -33.17
C ILE A 548 12.63 -6.48 -32.13
N PHE A 549 12.20 -6.93 -30.95
CA PHE A 549 11.75 -6.06 -29.86
C PHE A 549 12.82 -5.05 -29.42
N ASN A 550 14.08 -5.50 -29.33
CA ASN A 550 15.20 -4.61 -29.01
C ASN A 550 15.35 -3.47 -30.04
N LYS A 551 15.10 -3.71 -31.33
CA LYS A 551 15.11 -2.63 -32.33
C LYS A 551 14.07 -1.55 -32.02
N PHE A 552 12.86 -1.94 -31.61
CA PHE A 552 11.81 -0.97 -31.24
C PHE A 552 12.24 -0.08 -30.08
N ARG A 553 12.78 -0.68 -29.02
CA ARG A 553 13.25 0.02 -27.81
C ARG A 553 14.38 1.01 -28.11
N THR A 554 15.21 0.74 -29.11
CA THR A 554 16.29 1.67 -29.52
C THR A 554 15.79 2.88 -30.33
N VAL A 555 14.68 2.74 -31.05
CA VAL A 555 14.18 3.77 -31.98
C VAL A 555 13.07 4.62 -31.36
N ILE A 556 12.24 4.03 -30.49
CA ILE A 556 11.07 4.68 -29.90
C ILE A 556 11.42 5.12 -28.48
N SER A 557 11.32 6.43 -28.21
CA SER A 557 11.56 6.95 -26.86
C SER A 557 10.53 6.46 -25.84
N SER A 558 10.93 6.31 -24.58
CA SER A 558 10.05 5.85 -23.47
C SER A 558 8.83 6.74 -23.29
N LYS A 559 8.97 8.06 -23.50
CA LYS A 559 7.83 8.99 -23.54
C LYS A 559 6.82 8.66 -24.64
N SER A 560 7.29 8.17 -25.79
CA SER A 560 6.41 7.71 -26.87
C SER A 560 5.75 6.38 -26.53
N TYR A 561 6.51 5.43 -25.97
CA TYR A 561 5.98 4.16 -25.45
C TYR A 561 4.87 4.39 -24.44
N HIS A 562 5.13 5.22 -23.44
CA HIS A 562 4.16 5.52 -22.39
C HIS A 562 2.89 6.18 -22.94
N LYS A 563 3.01 7.11 -23.88
CA LYS A 563 1.83 7.72 -24.53
C LYS A 563 1.04 6.71 -25.36
N LEU A 564 1.72 5.79 -26.07
CA LEU A 564 1.07 4.72 -26.80
C LEU A 564 0.32 3.80 -25.83
N TYR A 565 0.97 3.37 -24.74
CA TYR A 565 0.35 2.60 -23.67
C TYR A 565 -0.91 3.28 -23.13
N GLU A 566 -0.82 4.57 -22.74
CA GLU A 566 -1.98 5.30 -22.22
C GLU A 566 -3.13 5.37 -23.23
N GLU A 567 -2.83 5.64 -24.50
CA GLU A 567 -3.86 5.77 -25.55
C GLU A 567 -4.50 4.43 -25.87
N PHE A 568 -3.71 3.36 -25.87
CA PHE A 568 -4.16 2.00 -26.11
C PHE A 568 -5.05 1.47 -24.99
N VAL A 569 -4.64 1.62 -23.72
CA VAL A 569 -5.40 1.13 -22.56
C VAL A 569 -6.69 1.92 -22.32
N LYS A 570 -6.73 3.21 -22.68
CA LYS A 570 -7.93 4.07 -22.59
C LYS A 570 -9.09 3.61 -23.48
N GLN A 571 -8.82 2.90 -24.57
CA GLN A 571 -9.86 2.39 -25.46
C GLN A 571 -10.59 1.20 -24.80
N LYS A 572 -11.92 1.11 -24.92
CA LYS A 572 -12.69 -0.06 -24.43
C LYS A 572 -12.40 -1.31 -25.28
N LYS A 573 -12.25 -1.11 -26.59
CA LYS A 573 -11.94 -2.12 -27.59
C LYS A 573 -11.19 -1.44 -28.75
N VAL A 574 -10.22 -2.13 -29.33
CA VAL A 574 -9.49 -1.70 -30.52
C VAL A 574 -10.19 -2.26 -31.75
N SER A 575 -10.48 -1.41 -32.73
CA SER A 575 -11.02 -1.80 -34.04
C SER A 575 -9.97 -1.67 -35.15
N SER A 576 -10.26 -2.18 -36.35
CA SER A 576 -9.38 -2.03 -37.51
C SER A 576 -9.07 -0.57 -37.84
N ASP A 577 -10.06 0.30 -37.62
CA ASP A 577 -9.98 1.73 -37.94
C ASP A 577 -9.09 2.49 -36.95
N ASP A 578 -8.88 1.94 -35.74
CA ASP A 578 -8.04 2.55 -34.70
C ASP A 578 -6.54 2.26 -34.91
N VAL A 579 -6.19 1.19 -35.64
CA VAL A 579 -4.79 0.77 -35.86
C VAL A 579 -4.01 1.80 -36.68
N THR A 580 -4.60 2.32 -37.75
CA THR A 580 -3.93 3.28 -38.65
C THR A 580 -3.59 4.61 -37.92
N PRO A 581 -4.51 5.23 -37.16
CA PRO A 581 -4.20 6.38 -36.32
C PRO A 581 -3.08 6.13 -35.31
N LEU A 582 -3.05 4.96 -34.66
CA LEU A 582 -2.00 4.61 -33.70
C LEU A 582 -0.62 4.53 -34.38
N PHE A 583 -0.56 3.88 -35.55
CA PHE A 583 0.67 3.83 -36.35
C PHE A 583 1.15 5.23 -36.76
N THR A 584 0.28 6.03 -37.38
CA THR A 584 0.63 7.38 -37.87
C THR A 584 1.08 8.31 -36.75
N LYS A 585 0.48 8.20 -35.56
CA LYS A 585 0.79 9.08 -34.44
C LYS A 585 2.07 8.70 -33.69
N PHE A 586 2.35 7.40 -33.55
CA PHE A 586 3.39 6.92 -32.64
C PHE A 586 4.58 6.25 -33.31
N ILE A 587 4.44 5.69 -34.51
CA ILE A 587 5.45 4.88 -35.20
C ILE A 587 5.94 5.54 -36.49
N GLU A 588 5.02 6.11 -37.28
CA GLU A 588 5.34 6.73 -38.57
C GLU A 588 6.40 7.83 -38.43
N GLY A 589 7.43 7.78 -39.29
CA GLY A 589 8.55 8.72 -39.28
C GLY A 589 9.63 8.43 -38.22
N LYS A 590 9.40 7.51 -37.26
CA LYS A 590 10.42 7.03 -36.32
C LYS A 590 11.14 5.79 -36.85
N ILE A 591 10.39 4.85 -37.40
CA ILE A 591 10.93 3.66 -38.07
C ILE A 591 10.82 3.88 -39.58
N SER A 592 11.93 3.75 -40.31
CA SER A 592 11.95 3.92 -41.76
C SER A 592 11.24 2.76 -42.47
N THR A 593 10.60 3.01 -43.61
CA THR A 593 9.89 1.96 -44.37
C THR A 593 10.79 0.78 -44.76
N GLY A 594 12.08 1.03 -45.02
CA GLY A 594 13.05 -0.03 -45.28
C GLY A 594 13.30 -0.91 -44.05
N GLU A 595 13.38 -0.30 -42.86
CA GLU A 595 13.55 -1.04 -41.60
C GLU A 595 12.30 -1.88 -41.27
N ILE A 596 11.10 -1.36 -41.55
CA ILE A 596 9.84 -2.12 -41.42
C ILE A 596 9.88 -3.39 -42.28
N GLN A 597 10.32 -3.29 -43.54
CA GLN A 597 10.44 -4.44 -44.43
C GLN A 597 11.47 -5.47 -43.92
N THR A 598 12.59 -5.01 -43.35
CA THR A 598 13.58 -5.88 -42.72
C THR A 598 12.99 -6.62 -41.52
N ILE A 599 12.28 -5.92 -40.63
CA ILE A 599 11.64 -6.52 -39.44
C ILE A 599 10.61 -7.58 -39.83
N LEU A 600 9.76 -7.28 -40.81
CA LEU A 600 8.77 -8.25 -41.29
C LEU A 600 9.42 -9.48 -41.94
N GLY A 601 10.53 -9.28 -42.68
CA GLY A 601 11.31 -10.38 -43.24
C GLY A 601 12.01 -11.24 -42.19
N GLU A 602 12.50 -10.65 -41.10
CA GLU A 602 13.07 -11.37 -39.94
C GLU A 602 11.99 -12.17 -39.19
N LEU A 603 10.79 -11.61 -39.05
CA LEU A 603 9.65 -12.30 -38.44
C LEU A 603 9.24 -13.55 -39.25
N GLU A 604 9.17 -13.44 -40.59
CA GLU A 604 8.84 -14.56 -41.48
C GLU A 604 9.88 -15.71 -41.39
N GLN A 605 11.13 -15.38 -41.08
CA GLN A 605 12.22 -16.35 -40.90
C GLN A 605 12.30 -16.96 -39.49
N THR A 606 11.42 -16.54 -38.58
CA THR A 606 11.35 -17.06 -37.21
C THR A 606 10.44 -18.28 -37.17
N PRO A 607 10.96 -19.48 -36.83
CA PRO A 607 10.15 -20.69 -36.74
C PRO A 607 9.00 -20.52 -35.75
N ASP A 608 7.80 -20.99 -36.12
CA ASP A 608 6.60 -21.00 -35.27
C ASP A 608 6.27 -19.65 -34.59
N ALA A 609 6.62 -18.54 -35.25
CA ALA A 609 6.46 -17.19 -34.71
C ALA A 609 5.04 -16.88 -34.22
N VAL A 610 4.01 -17.43 -34.88
CA VAL A 610 2.61 -17.25 -34.48
C VAL A 610 2.29 -17.96 -33.16
N GLU A 611 2.82 -19.17 -32.93
CA GLU A 611 2.64 -19.89 -31.67
C GLU A 611 3.37 -19.20 -30.52
N LEU A 612 4.58 -18.69 -30.81
CA LEU A 612 5.36 -17.89 -29.88
C LEU A 612 4.63 -16.61 -29.47
N VAL A 613 4.13 -15.85 -30.45
CA VAL A 613 3.30 -14.67 -30.22
C VAL A 613 2.05 -15.02 -29.39
N LYS A 614 1.36 -16.12 -29.70
CA LYS A 614 0.22 -16.57 -28.91
C LYS A 614 0.60 -16.92 -27.46
N SER A 615 1.77 -17.52 -27.23
CA SER A 615 2.25 -17.83 -25.87
C SER A 615 2.58 -16.59 -25.04
N LEU A 616 3.00 -15.50 -25.70
CA LEU A 616 3.24 -14.21 -25.07
C LEU A 616 1.94 -13.45 -24.80
N ILE A 617 0.92 -13.61 -25.64
CA ILE A 617 -0.37 -12.92 -25.46
C ILE A 617 -1.28 -13.66 -24.49
N GLY A 618 -1.22 -15.00 -24.46
CA GLY A 618 -2.17 -15.81 -23.72
C GLY A 618 -1.83 -17.30 -23.56
N ARG A 619 -2.86 -18.00 -23.08
CA ARG A 619 -2.90 -19.29 -22.34
C ARG A 619 -2.35 -20.57 -23.00
N ASN A 620 -1.55 -20.49 -24.05
CA ASN A 620 -1.07 -21.71 -24.72
C ASN A 620 -0.01 -22.43 -23.87
N GLY A 621 -0.45 -23.50 -23.19
CA GLY A 621 0.44 -24.41 -22.45
C GLY A 621 0.31 -24.38 -20.93
N PHE A 622 -0.59 -23.56 -20.36
CA PHE A 622 -0.87 -23.62 -18.92
C PHE A 622 -1.70 -24.86 -18.58
N GLU A 623 -1.06 -25.84 -17.95
CA GLU A 623 -1.77 -26.91 -17.25
C GLU A 623 -1.89 -26.50 -15.78
N LEU A 624 -3.14 -26.41 -15.28
CA LEU A 624 -3.40 -26.14 -13.87
C LEU A 624 -2.84 -27.30 -13.04
N ILE A 625 -1.68 -27.09 -12.42
CA ILE A 625 -1.13 -28.02 -11.44
C ILE A 625 -1.93 -27.80 -10.15
N SER A 626 -2.60 -28.82 -9.63
CA SER A 626 -3.21 -28.70 -8.30
C SER A 626 -2.11 -28.75 -7.25
N SER A 627 -1.99 -27.73 -6.40
CA SER A 627 -1.18 -27.83 -5.18
C SER A 627 -1.86 -28.80 -4.21
N ASP A 628 -1.08 -29.75 -3.68
CA ASP A 628 -1.51 -30.68 -2.62
C ASP A 628 -1.49 -30.00 -1.23
N GLY A 629 -1.05 -28.74 -1.16
CA GLY A 629 -0.93 -27.95 0.06
C GLY A 629 -2.26 -27.50 0.64
N SER A 630 -2.35 -27.47 1.98
CA SER A 630 -3.48 -26.87 2.67
C SER A 630 -3.41 -25.34 2.56
N GLY A 631 -4.29 -24.72 1.76
CA GLY A 631 -4.43 -23.26 1.65
C GLY A 631 -4.90 -22.54 2.92
N ASP A 632 -5.10 -23.26 4.03
CA ASP A 632 -5.57 -22.73 5.32
C ASP A 632 -4.48 -22.05 6.17
N ARG A 633 -3.19 -22.12 5.77
CA ARG A 633 -2.11 -21.45 6.52
C ARG A 633 -2.00 -19.99 6.09
N GLU A 634 -1.88 -19.09 7.06
CA GLU A 634 -1.62 -17.68 6.77
C GLU A 634 -0.16 -17.48 6.33
N VAL A 635 0.03 -16.59 5.34
CA VAL A 635 1.34 -16.27 4.77
C VAL A 635 2.09 -15.35 5.72
N GLY A 636 3.37 -15.64 6.00
CA GLY A 636 4.21 -14.78 6.85
C GLY A 636 4.55 -13.44 6.20
N ILE A 637 4.79 -12.40 7.02
CA ILE A 637 4.98 -11.01 6.55
C ILE A 637 6.09 -10.90 5.48
N PHE A 638 7.22 -11.58 5.67
CA PHE A 638 8.31 -11.51 4.70
C PHE A 638 7.90 -12.08 3.35
N ASN A 639 7.22 -13.23 3.34
CA ASN A 639 6.72 -13.86 2.11
C ASN A 639 5.61 -13.03 1.46
N GLN A 640 4.76 -12.35 2.22
CA GLN A 640 3.78 -11.41 1.67
C GLN A 640 4.47 -10.33 0.84
N ILE A 641 5.39 -9.58 1.46
CA ILE A 641 6.15 -8.52 0.76
C ILE A 641 6.91 -9.09 -0.45
N SER A 642 7.59 -10.23 -0.27
CA SER A 642 8.33 -10.91 -1.33
C SER A 642 7.46 -11.27 -2.54
N THR A 643 6.24 -11.74 -2.29
CA THR A 643 5.31 -12.19 -3.34
C THR A 643 4.84 -11.01 -4.20
N ILE A 644 4.40 -9.91 -3.58
CA ILE A 644 3.95 -8.74 -4.33
C ILE A 644 5.10 -8.17 -5.17
N ILE A 645 6.31 -8.08 -4.62
CA ILE A 645 7.49 -7.58 -5.37
C ILE A 645 7.82 -8.53 -6.53
N ALA A 646 7.82 -9.84 -6.29
CA ALA A 646 8.06 -10.83 -7.35
C ALA A 646 7.00 -10.73 -8.47
N PHE A 647 5.72 -10.57 -8.12
CA PHE A 647 4.64 -10.38 -9.08
C PHE A 647 4.79 -9.09 -9.87
N LYS A 648 5.11 -7.97 -9.21
CA LYS A 648 5.38 -6.68 -9.89
C LYS A 648 6.54 -6.79 -10.89
N ASN A 649 7.60 -7.53 -10.54
CA ASN A 649 8.72 -7.77 -11.46
C ASN A 649 8.29 -8.58 -12.69
N THR A 650 7.51 -9.64 -12.50
CA THR A 650 6.99 -10.45 -13.60
C THR A 650 6.00 -9.69 -14.47
N ILE A 651 5.11 -8.89 -13.87
CA ILE A 651 4.19 -7.98 -14.57
C ILE A 651 4.96 -7.00 -15.43
N SER A 652 5.96 -6.31 -14.87
CA SER A 652 6.75 -5.33 -15.62
C SER A 652 7.49 -5.95 -16.81
N ALA A 653 8.04 -7.15 -16.65
CA ALA A 653 8.65 -7.90 -17.75
C ALA A 653 7.62 -8.23 -18.84
N HIS A 654 6.44 -8.71 -18.45
CA HIS A 654 5.40 -9.06 -19.39
C HIS A 654 4.78 -7.85 -20.10
N GLU A 655 4.49 -6.75 -19.38
CA GLU A 655 4.00 -5.49 -19.95
C GLU A 655 4.93 -4.96 -21.04
N SER A 656 6.25 -5.06 -20.83
CA SER A 656 7.24 -4.65 -21.82
C SER A 656 7.14 -5.49 -23.10
N LEU A 657 7.01 -6.82 -22.98
CA LEU A 657 6.83 -7.73 -24.12
C LEU A 657 5.51 -7.48 -24.86
N LEU A 658 4.42 -7.26 -24.11
CA LEU A 658 3.11 -6.94 -24.66
C LEU A 658 3.12 -5.62 -25.44
N MET A 659 3.80 -4.60 -24.93
CA MET A 659 3.93 -3.32 -25.64
C MET A 659 4.80 -3.42 -26.89
N ASP A 660 5.85 -4.24 -26.88
CA ASP A 660 6.62 -4.52 -28.10
C ASP A 660 5.78 -5.27 -29.15
N LEU A 661 4.90 -6.18 -28.72
CA LEU A 661 3.93 -6.84 -29.59
C LEU A 661 2.90 -5.87 -30.17
N VAL A 662 2.41 -4.90 -29.38
CA VAL A 662 1.52 -3.85 -29.90
C VAL A 662 2.21 -3.09 -31.04
N ILE A 663 3.48 -2.71 -30.87
CA ILE A 663 4.27 -2.04 -31.91
C ILE A 663 4.42 -2.92 -33.16
N LEU A 664 4.72 -4.20 -32.98
CA LEU A 664 4.82 -5.14 -34.08
C LEU A 664 3.50 -5.23 -34.87
N PHE A 665 2.38 -5.34 -34.16
CA PHE A 665 1.06 -5.50 -34.78
C PHE A 665 0.55 -4.26 -35.50
N ILE A 666 0.76 -3.07 -34.95
CA ILE A 666 0.37 -1.82 -35.63
C ILE A 666 1.24 -1.52 -36.86
N MET A 667 2.40 -2.19 -37.00
CA MET A 667 3.23 -2.15 -38.21
C MET A 667 2.81 -3.16 -39.28
N CYS A 668 2.00 -4.16 -38.93
CA CYS A 668 1.53 -5.19 -39.85
C CYS A 668 0.26 -4.74 -40.61
N GLU A 669 -0.06 -5.43 -41.70
CA GLU A 669 -1.35 -5.23 -42.38
C GLU A 669 -2.50 -5.72 -41.50
N THR A 670 -3.38 -4.81 -41.09
CA THR A 670 -4.48 -5.09 -40.16
C THR A 670 -5.44 -6.15 -40.71
N ASN A 671 -5.66 -7.20 -39.93
CA ASN A 671 -6.69 -8.22 -40.17
C ASN A 671 -7.43 -8.56 -38.86
N ASP A 672 -8.50 -9.35 -38.95
CA ASP A 672 -9.33 -9.70 -37.79
C ASP A 672 -8.54 -10.37 -36.66
N GLN A 673 -7.55 -11.20 -37.00
CA GLN A 673 -6.71 -11.90 -36.02
C GLN A 673 -5.77 -10.95 -35.27
N ILE A 674 -5.19 -9.97 -35.96
CA ILE A 674 -4.36 -8.92 -35.32
C ILE A 674 -5.23 -8.07 -34.39
N VAL A 675 -6.45 -7.73 -34.81
CA VAL A 675 -7.39 -6.99 -33.96
C VAL A 675 -7.79 -7.80 -32.72
N GLU A 676 -7.98 -9.12 -32.84
CA GLU A 676 -8.22 -10.02 -31.71
C GLU A 676 -7.03 -10.00 -30.73
N PHE A 677 -5.81 -10.22 -31.22
CA PHE A 677 -4.59 -10.16 -30.42
C PHE A 677 -4.38 -8.81 -29.72
N LEU A 678 -4.61 -7.69 -30.40
CA LEU A 678 -4.54 -6.36 -29.78
C LEU A 678 -5.56 -6.22 -28.65
N ASN A 679 -6.75 -6.78 -28.79
CA ASN A 679 -7.76 -6.73 -27.72
C ASN A 679 -7.40 -7.61 -26.52
N GLU A 680 -6.80 -8.78 -26.74
CA GLU A 680 -6.27 -9.66 -25.67
C GLU A 680 -5.12 -8.98 -24.90
N ILE A 681 -4.17 -8.37 -25.63
CA ILE A 681 -3.08 -7.59 -25.03
C ILE A 681 -3.66 -6.42 -24.21
N ARG A 682 -4.60 -5.67 -24.78
CA ARG A 682 -5.25 -4.54 -24.10
C ARG A 682 -5.93 -4.97 -22.80
N ALA A 683 -6.60 -6.12 -22.81
CA ALA A 683 -7.25 -6.68 -21.62
C ALA A 683 -6.21 -7.03 -20.53
N SER A 684 -5.09 -7.68 -20.92
CA SER A 684 -4.00 -8.00 -19.99
C SER A 684 -3.38 -6.75 -19.36
N LEU A 685 -3.03 -5.73 -20.17
CA LEU A 685 -2.46 -4.47 -19.68
C LEU A 685 -3.45 -3.71 -18.78
N TRP A 686 -4.74 -3.73 -19.12
CA TRP A 686 -5.76 -3.17 -18.25
C TRP A 686 -5.81 -3.87 -16.89
N ASN A 687 -5.80 -5.21 -16.87
CA ASN A 687 -5.82 -6.00 -15.65
C ASN A 687 -4.59 -5.74 -14.78
N TYR A 688 -3.40 -5.57 -15.38
CA TYR A 688 -2.20 -5.15 -14.65
C TYR A 688 -2.34 -3.77 -14.03
N SER A 689 -2.87 -2.79 -14.77
CA SER A 689 -3.15 -1.47 -14.19
C SER A 689 -4.14 -1.52 -13.01
N VAL A 690 -5.09 -2.46 -13.03
CA VAL A 690 -6.03 -2.70 -11.93
C VAL A 690 -5.32 -3.37 -10.76
N LEU A 691 -4.54 -4.41 -11.02
CA LEU A 691 -3.79 -5.15 -10.02
C LEU A 691 -2.73 -4.28 -9.31
N ASP A 692 -2.07 -3.36 -10.02
CA ASP A 692 -1.18 -2.38 -9.40
C ASP A 692 -1.92 -1.49 -8.41
N ALA A 693 -3.13 -1.04 -8.76
CA ALA A 693 -3.96 -0.29 -7.82
C ALA A 693 -4.34 -1.13 -6.60
N VAL A 694 -4.61 -2.43 -6.78
CA VAL A 694 -4.88 -3.37 -5.68
C VAL A 694 -3.64 -3.53 -4.78
N PHE A 695 -2.46 -3.77 -5.34
CA PHE A 695 -1.22 -3.88 -4.56
C PHE A 695 -0.93 -2.59 -3.78
N ASP A 696 -1.13 -1.43 -4.41
CA ASP A 696 -0.83 -0.12 -3.84
C ASP A 696 -1.87 0.38 -2.81
N THR A 697 -3.06 -0.23 -2.75
CA THR A 697 -4.07 0.04 -1.71
C THR A 697 -3.74 -0.76 -0.45
N CYS A 698 -3.08 -0.11 0.51
CA CYS A 698 -2.76 -0.68 1.82
C CYS A 698 -3.63 -0.08 2.93
N LEU A 699 -4.02 -0.91 3.89
CA LEU A 699 -4.95 -0.56 4.98
C LEU A 699 -4.25 -0.47 6.33
N THR A 700 -4.31 0.70 6.97
CA THR A 700 -3.83 0.93 8.34
C THR A 700 -5.02 1.13 9.26
N ASN A 701 -5.27 0.20 10.19
CA ASN A 701 -6.44 0.18 11.07
C ASN A 701 -7.78 0.19 10.29
N ASN A 702 -7.92 -0.65 9.26
CA ASN A 702 -9.09 -0.76 8.38
C ASN A 702 -9.44 0.56 7.67
N LYS A 703 -8.43 1.36 7.34
CA LYS A 703 -8.56 2.58 6.53
C LYS A 703 -7.40 2.69 5.58
N VAL A 704 -7.61 3.29 4.42
CA VAL A 704 -6.53 3.48 3.44
C VAL A 704 -5.44 4.36 4.04
N GLU A 705 -4.17 3.96 3.89
CA GLU A 705 -3.02 4.70 4.41
C GLU A 705 -2.87 6.07 3.71
N THR A 706 -2.91 7.15 4.48
CA THR A 706 -2.83 8.54 3.98
C THR A 706 -1.74 9.41 4.60
N LYS A 707 -0.95 8.89 5.54
CA LYS A 707 0.05 9.63 6.33
C LYS A 707 1.48 9.15 6.06
N THR A 708 1.72 7.84 6.13
CA THR A 708 3.05 7.20 6.10
C THR A 708 3.29 6.43 4.80
N LEU A 709 4.35 5.64 4.69
CA LEU A 709 4.53 4.75 3.54
C LEU A 709 3.55 3.58 3.63
N SER A 710 2.98 3.18 2.50
CA SER A 710 2.16 1.98 2.44
C SER A 710 3.04 0.74 2.67
N LEU A 711 2.57 -0.16 3.52
CA LEU A 711 3.23 -1.41 3.83
C LEU A 711 2.56 -2.55 3.05
N LEU A 712 3.32 -3.25 2.19
CA LEU A 712 2.77 -4.21 1.23
C LEU A 712 2.09 -5.44 1.88
N GLN A 713 2.46 -5.79 3.12
CA GLN A 713 1.76 -6.82 3.89
C GLN A 713 0.33 -6.44 4.25
N ASP A 714 0.02 -5.14 4.30
CA ASP A 714 -1.31 -4.60 4.61
C ASP A 714 -2.11 -4.28 3.33
N SER A 715 -1.63 -4.74 2.17
CA SER A 715 -2.33 -4.59 0.89
C SER A 715 -3.67 -5.32 0.90
N ILE A 716 -4.69 -4.68 0.32
CA ILE A 716 -6.02 -5.29 0.09
C ILE A 716 -5.93 -6.56 -0.77
N PHE A 717 -4.83 -6.78 -1.49
CA PHE A 717 -4.53 -8.04 -2.18
C PHE A 717 -4.66 -9.26 -1.25
N TRP A 718 -4.16 -9.17 -0.02
CA TRP A 718 -4.16 -10.31 0.91
C TRP A 718 -5.55 -10.66 1.40
N THR A 719 -6.37 -9.65 1.71
CA THR A 719 -7.70 -9.83 2.29
C THR A 719 -8.78 -10.07 1.24
N ALA A 720 -8.66 -9.48 0.04
CA ALA A 720 -9.68 -9.57 -1.00
C ALA A 720 -9.32 -10.53 -2.16
N VAL A 721 -8.04 -10.77 -2.44
CA VAL A 721 -7.63 -11.61 -3.58
C VAL A 721 -7.15 -12.99 -3.15
N VAL A 722 -6.31 -13.08 -2.13
CA VAL A 722 -5.69 -14.32 -1.64
C VAL A 722 -6.56 -15.06 -0.60
N SER A 723 -7.57 -14.39 -0.03
CA SER A 723 -8.40 -14.94 1.05
C SER A 723 -9.13 -16.25 0.70
N LYS A 724 -9.86 -16.81 1.68
CA LYS A 724 -10.40 -18.19 1.68
C LYS A 724 -11.12 -18.64 0.41
N ASP A 725 -11.65 -17.72 -0.40
CA ASP A 725 -12.36 -18.02 -1.64
C ASP A 725 -11.42 -18.45 -2.78
N ARG A 726 -10.09 -18.29 -2.64
CA ARG A 726 -9.07 -18.73 -3.62
C ARG A 726 -7.94 -19.54 -2.97
N PRO A 727 -8.22 -20.74 -2.41
CA PRO A 727 -7.26 -21.50 -1.60
C PRO A 727 -6.01 -21.97 -2.37
N GLN A 728 -6.10 -22.17 -3.70
CA GLN A 728 -4.96 -22.58 -4.51
C GLN A 728 -3.88 -21.50 -4.61
N LEU A 729 -4.26 -20.24 -4.79
CA LEU A 729 -3.30 -19.12 -4.82
C LEU A 729 -2.55 -19.02 -3.49
N GLY A 730 -3.28 -19.10 -2.38
CA GLY A 730 -2.68 -19.12 -1.04
C GLY A 730 -1.77 -20.33 -0.80
N ALA A 731 -2.14 -21.51 -1.30
CA ALA A 731 -1.32 -22.72 -1.19
C ALA A 731 0.03 -22.56 -1.90
N PHE A 732 0.04 -22.13 -3.18
CA PHE A 732 1.28 -21.90 -3.92
C PHE A 732 2.20 -20.88 -3.25
N ILE A 733 1.63 -19.78 -2.73
CA ILE A 733 2.41 -18.74 -2.03
C ILE A 733 3.03 -19.31 -0.74
N ASN A 734 2.28 -20.10 0.04
CA ASN A 734 2.77 -20.72 1.26
C ASN A 734 3.87 -21.77 1.02
N GLU A 735 3.79 -22.48 -0.11
CA GLU A 735 4.80 -23.42 -0.59
C GLU A 735 5.98 -22.72 -1.28
N SER A 736 5.96 -21.38 -1.34
CA SER A 736 6.98 -20.54 -2.00
C SER A 736 7.14 -20.82 -3.51
N GLN A 737 6.12 -21.40 -4.14
CA GLN A 737 6.01 -21.65 -5.58
C GLN A 737 5.50 -20.38 -6.30
N LEU A 738 6.33 -19.34 -6.31
CA LEU A 738 5.93 -18.00 -6.76
C LEU A 738 5.64 -17.91 -8.27
N ASN A 739 6.28 -18.74 -9.11
CA ASN A 739 6.02 -18.71 -10.55
C ASN A 739 4.64 -19.33 -10.84
N GLU A 740 4.35 -20.47 -10.22
CA GLU A 740 3.07 -21.16 -10.29
C GLU A 740 1.94 -20.30 -9.71
N ALA A 741 2.20 -19.62 -8.59
CA ALA A 741 1.26 -18.66 -8.00
C ALA A 741 0.93 -17.50 -8.96
N PHE A 742 1.95 -16.97 -9.67
CA PHE A 742 1.74 -15.92 -10.65
C PHE A 742 0.96 -16.43 -11.87
N ASP A 743 1.30 -17.62 -12.37
CA ASP A 743 0.62 -18.21 -13.52
C ASP A 743 -0.86 -18.49 -13.21
N TYR A 744 -1.17 -18.94 -11.99
CA TYR A 744 -2.56 -19.07 -11.51
C TYR A 744 -3.26 -17.70 -11.38
N LEU A 745 -2.58 -16.70 -10.81
CA LEU A 745 -3.11 -15.33 -10.71
C LEU A 745 -3.46 -14.79 -12.10
N TYR A 746 -2.55 -14.91 -13.07
CA TYR A 746 -2.74 -14.40 -14.42
C TYR A 746 -3.83 -15.16 -15.19
N ASN A 747 -3.78 -16.49 -15.17
CA ASN A 747 -4.66 -17.31 -16.00
C ASN A 747 -6.07 -17.47 -15.42
N ASP A 748 -6.23 -17.61 -14.11
CA ASP A 748 -7.52 -17.89 -13.47
C ASP A 748 -8.13 -16.67 -12.79
N VAL A 749 -7.33 -15.89 -12.06
CA VAL A 749 -7.86 -14.78 -11.25
C VAL A 749 -8.10 -13.53 -12.09
N LEU A 750 -7.08 -13.02 -12.78
CA LEU A 750 -7.17 -11.76 -13.54
C LEU A 750 -8.12 -11.82 -14.73
N ASN A 751 -8.37 -13.02 -15.26
CA ASN A 751 -9.32 -13.21 -16.35
C ASN A 751 -10.80 -13.17 -15.89
N SER A 752 -11.04 -13.21 -14.59
CA SER A 752 -12.35 -12.94 -14.00
C SER A 752 -12.44 -11.45 -13.63
N SER A 753 -13.56 -10.77 -13.90
CA SER A 753 -13.81 -9.42 -13.33
C SER A 753 -13.99 -9.43 -11.81
N ASP A 754 -14.05 -10.63 -11.26
CA ASP A 754 -14.54 -10.97 -9.93
C ASP A 754 -13.65 -10.44 -8.83
N TYR A 755 -12.32 -10.51 -9.00
CA TYR A 755 -11.38 -10.02 -7.99
C TYR A 755 -11.49 -8.51 -7.76
N VAL A 756 -11.88 -7.74 -8.79
CA VAL A 756 -12.10 -6.29 -8.66
C VAL A 756 -13.35 -6.03 -7.84
N THR A 757 -14.41 -6.80 -8.08
CA THR A 757 -15.64 -6.78 -7.28
C THR A 757 -15.34 -7.07 -5.81
N ASP A 758 -14.54 -8.11 -5.51
CA ASP A 758 -14.17 -8.51 -4.14
C ASP A 758 -13.41 -7.38 -3.42
N VAL A 759 -12.46 -6.73 -4.12
CA VAL A 759 -11.70 -5.57 -3.58
C VAL A 759 -12.63 -4.39 -3.28
N VAL A 760 -13.56 -4.07 -4.19
CA VAL A 760 -14.50 -2.97 -3.99
C VAL A 760 -15.46 -3.25 -2.82
N VAL A 761 -15.91 -4.50 -2.67
CA VAL A 761 -16.75 -4.93 -1.55
C VAL A 761 -16.03 -4.73 -0.22
N GLU A 762 -14.77 -5.14 -0.10
CA GLU A 762 -14.02 -4.98 1.15
C GLU A 762 -13.75 -3.50 1.48
N LEU A 763 -13.44 -2.67 0.48
CA LEU A 763 -13.26 -1.24 0.68
C LEU A 763 -14.56 -0.48 1.01
N ILE A 764 -15.72 -0.95 0.52
CA ILE A 764 -17.03 -0.41 0.95
C ILE A 764 -17.27 -0.75 2.42
N ASN A 765 -16.96 -1.99 2.82
CA ASN A 765 -17.06 -2.45 4.19
C ASN A 765 -16.20 -1.62 5.15
N ASP A 766 -15.04 -1.15 4.68
CA ASP A 766 -14.12 -0.27 5.41
C ASP A 766 -14.47 1.23 5.31
N GLN A 767 -15.60 1.57 4.67
CA GLN A 767 -16.12 2.93 4.51
C GLN A 767 -15.27 3.87 3.64
N GLU A 768 -14.54 3.33 2.66
CA GLU A 768 -13.58 4.07 1.82
C GLU A 768 -14.19 4.59 0.49
N GLY A 769 -15.43 5.08 0.55
CA GLY A 769 -16.20 5.50 -0.64
C GLY A 769 -15.51 6.56 -1.51
N PHE A 770 -14.89 7.58 -0.91
CA PHE A 770 -14.18 8.63 -1.65
C PHE A 770 -12.95 8.09 -2.40
N TYR A 771 -12.20 7.19 -1.76
CA TYR A 771 -11.05 6.54 -2.38
C TYR A 771 -11.48 5.63 -3.54
N LEU A 772 -12.56 4.86 -3.34
CA LEU A 772 -13.17 4.02 -4.37
C LEU A 772 -13.58 4.80 -5.62
N LYS A 773 -14.21 5.97 -5.45
CA LYS A 773 -14.59 6.85 -6.57
C LYS A 773 -13.38 7.31 -7.37
N GLU A 774 -12.29 7.66 -6.69
CA GLU A 774 -11.08 8.15 -7.35
C GLU A 774 -10.34 7.02 -8.08
N LYS A 775 -10.19 5.85 -7.47
CA LYS A 775 -9.26 4.79 -7.93
C LYS A 775 -9.92 3.62 -8.64
N PHE A 776 -11.12 3.20 -8.23
CA PHE A 776 -11.73 1.94 -8.66
C PHE A 776 -13.01 2.08 -9.49
N LEU A 777 -13.73 3.20 -9.39
CA LEU A 777 -14.99 3.38 -10.13
C LEU A 777 -14.85 3.21 -11.65
N ARG A 778 -13.74 3.69 -12.23
CA ARG A 778 -13.45 3.51 -13.67
C ARG A 778 -12.96 2.10 -14.03
N LYS A 779 -12.63 1.27 -13.02
CA LYS A 779 -12.12 -0.09 -13.17
C LYS A 779 -13.24 -1.14 -13.15
N LEU A 780 -14.42 -0.78 -12.65
CA LEU A 780 -15.62 -1.62 -12.64
C LEU A 780 -16.18 -1.82 -14.07
N ASN A 781 -16.69 -3.02 -14.36
CA ASN A 781 -17.27 -3.32 -15.66
C ASN A 781 -18.69 -2.75 -15.75
N PRO A 782 -18.94 -1.74 -16.59
CA PRO A 782 -20.26 -1.14 -16.70
C PRO A 782 -21.30 -2.07 -17.34
N ASP A 783 -20.92 -3.23 -17.89
CA ASP A 783 -21.84 -4.21 -18.45
C ASP A 783 -22.30 -5.25 -17.41
N SER A 784 -21.57 -5.37 -16.28
CA SER A 784 -21.90 -6.30 -15.18
C SER A 784 -22.93 -5.67 -14.22
N THR A 785 -24.00 -6.41 -13.93
CA THR A 785 -25.05 -5.96 -12.99
C THR A 785 -24.50 -5.74 -11.58
N ILE A 786 -23.61 -6.60 -11.10
CA ILE A 786 -23.00 -6.47 -9.76
C ILE A 786 -22.12 -5.22 -9.71
N ASP A 787 -21.30 -4.97 -10.73
CA ASP A 787 -20.41 -3.82 -10.78
C ASP A 787 -21.18 -2.50 -10.93
N LYS A 788 -22.28 -2.50 -11.69
CA LYS A 788 -23.23 -1.37 -11.72
C LYS A 788 -23.81 -1.10 -10.34
N PHE A 789 -24.23 -2.14 -9.62
CA PHE A 789 -24.76 -2.03 -8.26
C PHE A 789 -23.71 -1.40 -7.31
N LEU A 790 -22.47 -1.89 -7.35
CA LEU A 790 -21.37 -1.34 -6.55
C LEU A 790 -21.04 0.11 -6.95
N SER A 791 -21.07 0.44 -8.24
CA SER A 791 -20.90 1.82 -8.73
C SER A 791 -21.95 2.76 -8.13
N GLY A 792 -23.21 2.32 -8.09
CA GLY A 792 -24.29 3.03 -7.41
C GLY A 792 -23.99 3.28 -5.93
N LEU A 793 -23.54 2.26 -5.20
CA LEU A 793 -23.15 2.42 -3.79
C LEU A 793 -21.98 3.40 -3.60
N ILE A 794 -20.99 3.39 -4.49
CA ILE A 794 -19.89 4.36 -4.48
C ILE A 794 -20.43 5.78 -4.65
N TYR A 795 -21.38 6.00 -5.56
CA TYR A 795 -22.02 7.32 -5.72
C TYR A 795 -22.80 7.76 -4.48
N LEU A 796 -23.51 6.83 -3.82
CA LEU A 796 -24.20 7.08 -2.55
C LEU A 796 -23.21 7.55 -1.48
N PHE A 797 -22.11 6.82 -1.28
CA PHE A 797 -21.12 7.12 -0.24
C PHE A 797 -20.26 8.36 -0.53
N THR A 798 -20.19 8.80 -1.80
CA THR A 798 -19.45 10.00 -2.21
C THR A 798 -20.30 11.24 -2.43
N ASN A 799 -21.56 11.17 -2.06
CA ASN A 799 -22.53 12.27 -2.13
C ASN A 799 -22.86 12.73 -3.56
N ASP A 800 -22.83 11.81 -4.52
CA ASP A 800 -23.18 12.05 -5.92
C ASP A 800 -24.61 11.57 -6.20
N ALA A 801 -25.56 12.38 -5.75
CA ALA A 801 -26.97 11.99 -5.69
C ALA A 801 -27.55 11.68 -7.08
N ASP A 802 -27.23 12.50 -8.09
CA ASP A 802 -27.76 12.36 -9.44
C ASP A 802 -27.29 11.05 -10.10
N SER A 803 -25.99 10.74 -10.00
CA SER A 803 -25.43 9.50 -10.54
C SER A 803 -25.95 8.26 -9.81
N TYR A 804 -26.16 8.36 -8.49
CA TYR A 804 -26.79 7.31 -7.69
C TYR A 804 -28.22 7.02 -8.17
N TYR A 805 -29.03 8.07 -8.38
CA TYR A 805 -30.39 7.92 -8.89
C TYR A 805 -30.41 7.31 -10.29
N GLU A 806 -29.53 7.78 -11.19
CA GLU A 806 -29.46 7.29 -12.56
C GLU A 806 -29.21 5.79 -12.65
N VAL A 807 -28.35 5.26 -11.77
CA VAL A 807 -28.05 3.82 -11.70
C VAL A 807 -29.24 3.05 -11.15
N PHE A 808 -29.78 3.44 -9.99
CA PHE A 808 -30.72 2.61 -9.25
C PHE A 808 -32.20 2.72 -9.68
N GLN A 809 -32.55 3.70 -10.51
CA GLN A 809 -33.91 3.79 -11.09
C GLN A 809 -34.28 2.60 -11.99
N ASP A 810 -33.30 1.86 -12.54
CA ASP A 810 -33.51 0.70 -13.41
C ASP A 810 -33.80 -0.59 -12.62
N TYR A 811 -35.04 -0.78 -12.19
CA TYR A 811 -35.48 -2.00 -11.49
C TYR A 811 -35.24 -3.29 -12.31
N GLU A 812 -35.50 -3.25 -13.61
CA GLU A 812 -35.39 -4.43 -14.47
C GLU A 812 -33.94 -4.93 -14.55
N GLY A 813 -32.97 -4.03 -14.43
CA GLY A 813 -31.55 -4.35 -14.36
C GLY A 813 -31.13 -5.11 -13.10
N PHE A 814 -31.85 -4.98 -11.97
CA PHE A 814 -31.44 -5.53 -10.67
C PHE A 814 -32.38 -6.60 -10.09
N LYS A 815 -33.58 -6.81 -10.65
CA LYS A 815 -34.57 -7.76 -10.12
C LYS A 815 -34.08 -9.21 -9.97
N ASP A 816 -33.16 -9.63 -10.85
CA ASP A 816 -32.60 -10.99 -10.91
C ASP A 816 -31.13 -11.03 -10.46
N ILE A 817 -30.70 -10.06 -9.65
CA ILE A 817 -29.31 -10.02 -9.18
C ILE A 817 -28.99 -11.27 -8.35
N GLU A 818 -28.00 -12.07 -8.76
CA GLU A 818 -27.68 -13.30 -8.05
C GLU A 818 -27.10 -13.00 -6.64
N PRO A 819 -27.76 -13.43 -5.53
CA PRO A 819 -27.48 -12.87 -4.21
C PRO A 819 -26.22 -13.30 -3.45
N ARG A 820 -25.68 -14.51 -3.65
CA ARG A 820 -25.13 -15.22 -2.46
C ARG A 820 -23.63 -15.15 -2.20
N THR A 821 -22.76 -15.11 -3.21
CA THR A 821 -21.34 -15.28 -2.92
C THR A 821 -20.58 -13.97 -2.73
N ARG A 822 -21.01 -12.85 -3.34
CA ARG A 822 -20.19 -11.62 -3.39
C ARG A 822 -20.74 -10.35 -2.78
N LEU A 823 -22.06 -10.19 -2.74
CA LEU A 823 -22.69 -9.03 -2.11
C LEU A 823 -23.08 -9.30 -0.65
N GLU A 824 -23.13 -10.57 -0.22
CA GLU A 824 -23.39 -10.94 1.17
C GLU A 824 -22.38 -10.34 2.18
N PRO A 825 -21.08 -10.22 1.88
CA PRO A 825 -20.11 -9.59 2.78
C PRO A 825 -20.40 -8.11 3.09
N LEU A 826 -21.21 -7.40 2.28
CA LEU A 826 -21.55 -5.98 2.49
C LEU A 826 -22.45 -5.72 3.72
N LYS A 827 -22.87 -6.75 4.43
CA LYS A 827 -23.76 -6.65 5.60
C LYS A 827 -23.11 -6.06 6.85
N LYS A 828 -21.85 -5.57 6.80
CA LYS A 828 -21.21 -4.87 7.94
C LYS A 828 -21.96 -3.58 8.30
N ASN A 829 -22.57 -2.89 7.32
CA ASN A 829 -23.43 -1.73 7.56
C ASN A 829 -24.89 -2.18 7.74
N GLU A 830 -25.51 -1.87 8.88
CA GLU A 830 -26.88 -2.31 9.19
C GLU A 830 -27.94 -1.84 8.19
N ASP A 831 -27.85 -0.59 7.72
CA ASP A 831 -28.86 -0.04 6.81
C ASP A 831 -28.71 -0.65 5.41
N LEU A 832 -27.47 -0.88 4.97
CA LEU A 832 -27.19 -1.61 3.74
C LEU A 832 -27.60 -3.09 3.86
N ALA A 833 -27.34 -3.72 5.01
CA ALA A 833 -27.73 -5.10 5.26
C ALA A 833 -29.25 -5.30 5.14
N ARG A 834 -30.04 -4.38 5.73
CA ARG A 834 -31.51 -4.42 5.62
C ARG A 834 -31.97 -4.27 4.16
N PHE A 835 -31.35 -3.38 3.39
CA PHE A 835 -31.67 -3.24 1.97
C PHE A 835 -31.31 -4.49 1.16
N LEU A 836 -30.13 -5.07 1.40
CA LEU A 836 -29.68 -6.29 0.74
C LEU A 836 -30.59 -7.49 1.08
N ASP A 837 -31.02 -7.63 2.34
CA ASP A 837 -31.97 -8.68 2.74
C ASP A 837 -33.31 -8.57 1.98
N VAL A 838 -33.79 -7.34 1.73
CA VAL A 838 -34.97 -7.09 0.89
C VAL A 838 -34.68 -7.43 -0.57
N LEU A 839 -33.54 -6.98 -1.11
CA LEU A 839 -33.13 -7.22 -2.50
C LEU A 839 -32.99 -8.71 -2.83
N PHE A 840 -32.45 -9.49 -1.90
CA PHE A 840 -32.24 -10.93 -2.06
C PHE A 840 -33.49 -11.77 -1.78
N GLY A 841 -34.52 -11.16 -1.19
CA GLY A 841 -35.82 -11.78 -0.94
C GLY A 841 -36.75 -11.84 -2.15
N ASN A 842 -36.25 -11.53 -3.37
CA ASN A 842 -37.03 -11.30 -4.58
C ASN A 842 -38.10 -10.21 -4.39
N PRO A 843 -37.70 -8.95 -4.19
CA PRO A 843 -38.61 -7.88 -3.86
C PRO A 843 -39.53 -7.55 -5.03
N THR A 844 -40.76 -7.13 -4.73
CA THR A 844 -41.58 -6.43 -5.72
C THR A 844 -40.93 -5.11 -6.11
N LYS A 845 -41.26 -4.57 -7.29
CA LYS A 845 -40.78 -3.26 -7.75
C LYS A 845 -41.01 -2.15 -6.72
N ALA A 846 -42.15 -2.20 -6.03
CA ALA A 846 -42.47 -1.28 -4.95
C ALA A 846 -41.54 -1.44 -3.72
N GLN A 847 -41.31 -2.67 -3.26
CA GLN A 847 -40.41 -2.96 -2.13
C GLN A 847 -38.97 -2.55 -2.42
N TYR A 848 -38.51 -2.74 -3.66
CA TYR A 848 -37.17 -2.32 -4.11
C TYR A 848 -37.00 -0.80 -3.99
N PHE A 849 -37.91 -0.01 -4.56
CA PHE A 849 -37.82 1.45 -4.51
C PHE A 849 -38.01 2.00 -3.10
N HIS A 850 -38.88 1.40 -2.28
CA HIS A 850 -38.99 1.76 -0.87
C HIS A 850 -37.67 1.49 -0.11
N GLY A 851 -37.04 0.35 -0.36
CA GLY A 851 -35.73 0.02 0.19
C GLY A 851 -34.64 1.04 -0.18
N LEU A 852 -34.59 1.45 -1.45
CA LEU A 852 -33.68 2.51 -1.92
C LEU A 852 -33.95 3.86 -1.27
N SER A 853 -35.22 4.23 -1.10
CA SER A 853 -35.62 5.45 -0.37
C SER A 853 -35.09 5.43 1.07
N LYS A 854 -35.25 4.30 1.77
CA LYS A 854 -34.72 4.13 3.14
C LYS A 854 -33.19 4.16 3.19
N LEU A 855 -32.50 3.54 2.23
CA LEU A 855 -31.05 3.56 2.12
C LEU A 855 -30.51 4.98 1.84
N THR A 856 -31.25 5.76 1.04
CA THR A 856 -30.91 7.17 0.76
C THR A 856 -31.07 8.02 2.02
N GLN A 857 -32.12 7.76 2.81
CA GLN A 857 -32.37 8.44 4.08
C GLN A 857 -31.32 8.15 5.15
N SER A 858 -30.81 6.91 5.24
CA SER A 858 -29.74 6.59 6.19
C SER A 858 -28.46 7.36 5.85
N GLN A 859 -28.16 7.54 4.57
CA GLN A 859 -26.97 8.28 4.13
C GLN A 859 -27.04 9.78 4.46
N ILE A 860 -28.23 10.38 4.41
CA ILE A 860 -28.44 11.78 4.84
C ILE A 860 -28.04 11.98 6.31
N LYS A 861 -28.41 11.03 7.18
CA LYS A 861 -28.14 11.12 8.64
C LYS A 861 -26.65 11.06 8.98
N LEU A 862 -25.83 10.45 8.13
CA LEU A 862 -24.39 10.29 8.34
C LEU A 862 -23.56 11.51 7.86
N ASN A 863 -24.14 12.38 7.04
CA ASN A 863 -23.44 13.51 6.43
C ASN A 863 -23.62 14.83 7.21
N ASN A 864 -22.56 15.31 7.86
CA ASN A 864 -22.50 16.66 8.46
C ASN A 864 -22.09 17.76 7.45
N LYS A 865 -22.48 17.68 6.16
CA LYS A 865 -22.10 18.63 5.08
C LYS A 865 -23.29 19.48 4.57
N SER A 866 -23.08 20.33 3.57
CA SER A 866 -23.93 21.47 3.18
C SER A 866 -25.42 21.14 2.91
N VAL A 867 -26.29 22.07 3.31
CA VAL A 867 -27.77 22.02 3.18
C VAL A 867 -28.26 21.71 1.76
N GLU A 868 -27.53 22.17 0.73
CA GLU A 868 -27.89 21.94 -0.68
C GLU A 868 -27.79 20.46 -1.08
N SER A 869 -26.73 19.76 -0.65
CA SER A 869 -26.56 18.33 -0.93
C SER A 869 -27.62 17.47 -0.24
N GLU A 870 -27.99 17.83 0.98
CA GLU A 870 -29.05 17.18 1.75
C GLU A 870 -30.41 17.31 1.03
N SER A 871 -30.75 18.51 0.53
CA SER A 871 -32.01 18.74 -0.17
C SER A 871 -32.16 17.86 -1.42
N ARG A 872 -31.08 17.68 -2.20
CA ARG A 872 -31.09 16.85 -3.40
C ARG A 872 -31.27 15.36 -3.11
N PHE A 873 -30.65 14.85 -2.04
CA PHE A 873 -30.86 13.47 -1.61
C PHE A 873 -32.29 13.23 -1.11
N ILE A 874 -32.90 14.22 -0.43
CA ILE A 874 -34.31 14.13 -0.02
C ILE A 874 -35.25 14.12 -1.24
N GLU A 875 -34.97 14.91 -2.28
CA GLU A 875 -35.71 14.87 -3.54
C GLU A 875 -35.64 13.48 -4.19
N ILE A 876 -34.45 12.91 -4.31
CA ILE A 876 -34.25 11.57 -4.88
C ILE A 876 -34.94 10.48 -4.06
N ALA A 877 -34.82 10.52 -2.72
CA ALA A 877 -35.55 9.60 -1.86
C ALA A 877 -37.08 9.72 -2.06
N SER A 878 -37.58 10.95 -2.27
CA SER A 878 -39.00 11.20 -2.57
C SER A 878 -39.42 10.62 -3.91
N ASP A 879 -38.56 10.68 -4.93
CA ASP A 879 -38.85 10.16 -6.26
C ASP A 879 -38.86 8.62 -6.29
N PHE A 880 -37.96 7.97 -5.54
CA PHE A 880 -38.06 6.52 -5.31
C PHE A 880 -39.36 6.15 -4.59
N GLU A 881 -39.75 6.89 -3.56
CA GLU A 881 -41.00 6.60 -2.84
C GLU A 881 -42.24 6.77 -3.73
N LYS A 882 -42.28 7.78 -4.60
CA LYS A 882 -43.35 7.93 -5.61
C LYS A 882 -43.42 6.71 -6.53
N SER A 883 -42.26 6.24 -7.00
CA SER A 883 -42.18 5.05 -7.85
C SER A 883 -42.67 3.80 -7.12
N ALA A 884 -42.37 3.68 -5.82
CA ALA A 884 -42.89 2.58 -5.00
C ALA A 884 -44.43 2.59 -4.89
N ILE A 885 -45.02 3.78 -4.73
CA ILE A 885 -46.47 3.97 -4.62
C ILE A 885 -47.19 3.64 -5.94
N GLU A 886 -46.62 4.03 -7.09
CA GLU A 886 -47.23 3.80 -8.41
C GLU A 886 -47.34 2.31 -8.78
N ASP A 887 -46.40 1.48 -8.29
CA ASP A 887 -46.31 0.05 -8.64
C ASP A 887 -46.90 -0.90 -7.59
N ASP A 888 -47.26 -0.44 -6.38
CA ASP A 888 -47.87 -1.30 -5.36
C ASP A 888 -49.38 -1.45 -5.54
N SER A 889 -49.91 -2.63 -5.24
CA SER A 889 -51.35 -2.96 -5.25
C SER A 889 -51.94 -3.15 -3.85
N SER A 890 -51.11 -3.22 -2.80
CA SER A 890 -51.53 -3.40 -1.41
C SER A 890 -51.84 -2.07 -0.72
N ALA A 891 -53.08 -1.90 -0.26
CA ALA A 891 -53.51 -0.67 0.43
C ALA A 891 -52.78 -0.42 1.77
N GLU A 892 -52.30 -1.47 2.46
CA GLU A 892 -51.58 -1.34 3.73
C GLU A 892 -50.13 -0.87 3.53
N LEU A 893 -49.43 -1.43 2.55
CA LEU A 893 -48.05 -1.04 2.22
C LEU A 893 -48.00 0.35 1.57
N GLN A 894 -49.00 0.69 0.74
CA GLN A 894 -49.14 2.04 0.20
C GLN A 894 -49.26 3.10 1.31
N GLN A 895 -49.94 2.82 2.43
CA GLN A 895 -50.00 3.76 3.56
C GLN A 895 -48.62 3.99 4.20
N GLU A 896 -47.80 2.94 4.35
CA GLU A 896 -46.43 3.08 4.84
C GLU A 896 -45.58 3.94 3.88
N TYR A 897 -45.74 3.73 2.57
CA TYR A 897 -44.98 4.48 1.56
C TYR A 897 -45.39 5.95 1.51
N TYR A 898 -46.70 6.23 1.56
CA TYR A 898 -47.21 7.60 1.68
C TYR A 898 -46.76 8.29 2.96
N LEU A 899 -46.64 7.56 4.09
CA LEU A 899 -46.13 8.12 5.35
C LEU A 899 -44.66 8.52 5.20
N ASN A 900 -43.86 7.70 4.54
CA ASN A 900 -42.46 7.99 4.28
C ASN A 900 -42.30 9.20 3.33
N LEU A 901 -43.07 9.22 2.22
CA LEU A 901 -43.08 10.33 1.27
C LEU A 901 -43.54 11.64 1.93
N PHE A 902 -44.52 11.57 2.85
CA PHE A 902 -44.98 12.73 3.62
C PHE A 902 -43.84 13.37 4.43
N GLU A 903 -43.08 12.57 5.17
CA GLU A 903 -41.96 13.09 5.98
C GLU A 903 -40.85 13.69 5.10
N LEU A 904 -40.51 13.04 3.99
CA LEU A 904 -39.52 13.52 3.02
C LEU A 904 -39.96 14.83 2.35
N SER A 905 -41.16 14.86 1.78
CA SER A 905 -41.69 16.02 1.06
C SER A 905 -41.91 17.21 2.00
N LEU A 906 -42.32 16.92 3.25
CA LEU A 906 -42.41 17.93 4.29
C LEU A 906 -41.02 18.50 4.58
N GLY A 907 -39.97 17.67 4.65
CA GLY A 907 -38.57 18.04 4.84
C GLY A 907 -38.10 19.17 3.92
N ILE A 908 -38.24 18.99 2.60
CA ILE A 908 -37.86 19.94 1.53
C ILE A 908 -38.94 20.99 1.22
N SER A 909 -40.00 21.08 2.02
CA SER A 909 -41.12 22.01 1.78
C SER A 909 -41.78 21.85 0.40
N ASN A 910 -41.80 20.63 -0.15
CA ASN A 910 -42.58 20.29 -1.35
C ASN A 910 -44.04 20.07 -0.92
N PHE A 911 -44.72 21.18 -0.70
CA PHE A 911 -46.05 21.17 -0.08
C PHE A 911 -47.11 20.52 -0.96
N GLY A 912 -47.02 20.64 -2.30
CA GLY A 912 -47.96 19.99 -3.22
C GLY A 912 -47.95 18.46 -3.10
N THR A 913 -46.75 17.86 -2.98
CA THR A 913 -46.62 16.41 -2.76
C THR A 913 -47.09 16.01 -1.36
N THR A 914 -46.81 16.85 -0.36
CA THR A 914 -47.25 16.64 1.03
C THR A 914 -48.77 16.60 1.15
N THR A 915 -49.49 17.49 0.44
CA THR A 915 -50.96 17.49 0.36
C THR A 915 -51.49 16.19 -0.25
N LYS A 916 -50.89 15.73 -1.35
CA LYS A 916 -51.26 14.48 -1.99
C LYS A 916 -51.07 13.27 -1.08
N CYS A 917 -50.01 13.24 -0.27
CA CYS A 917 -49.81 12.18 0.71
C CYS A 917 -50.89 12.19 1.79
N LEU A 918 -51.24 13.37 2.32
CA LEU A 918 -52.31 13.52 3.31
C LEU A 918 -53.68 13.05 2.78
N ASN A 919 -54.00 13.32 1.51
CA ASN A 919 -55.22 12.83 0.86
C ASN A 919 -55.33 11.29 0.91
N ASN A 920 -54.21 10.58 0.82
CA ASN A 920 -54.16 9.12 0.83
C ASN A 920 -53.94 8.52 2.24
N LEU A 921 -53.51 9.32 3.21
CA LEU A 921 -53.28 8.89 4.62
C LEU A 921 -54.47 9.14 5.56
N THR A 922 -55.65 9.50 5.04
CA THR A 922 -56.84 9.85 5.85
C THR A 922 -57.30 8.75 6.81
N THR A 923 -56.93 7.49 6.55
CA THR A 923 -57.26 6.33 7.39
C THR A 923 -56.12 5.89 8.33
N ALA A 924 -54.97 6.58 8.31
CA ALA A 924 -53.85 6.30 9.20
C ALA A 924 -54.18 6.70 10.65
N LYS A 925 -53.69 5.91 11.63
CA LYS A 925 -53.96 6.14 13.06
C LYS A 925 -53.49 7.52 13.55
N ASP A 926 -52.41 8.04 12.98
CA ASP A 926 -51.77 9.30 13.39
C ASP A 926 -52.09 10.48 12.45
N PHE A 927 -53.11 10.36 11.59
CA PHE A 927 -53.45 11.37 10.58
C PHE A 927 -53.57 12.78 11.16
N GLN A 928 -54.25 12.95 12.30
CA GLN A 928 -54.43 14.26 12.93
C GLN A 928 -53.10 14.91 13.33
N SER A 929 -52.15 14.11 13.83
CA SER A 929 -50.82 14.57 14.20
C SER A 929 -49.99 14.99 12.98
N LEU A 930 -50.01 14.18 11.92
CA LEU A 930 -49.32 14.47 10.66
C LEU A 930 -49.87 15.74 10.01
N PHE A 931 -51.21 15.87 9.96
CA PHE A 931 -51.88 17.04 9.42
C PHE A 931 -51.53 18.30 10.21
N ALA A 932 -51.55 18.23 11.55
CA ALA A 932 -51.13 19.35 12.41
C ALA A 932 -49.65 19.72 12.19
N LYS A 933 -48.76 18.73 12.04
CA LYS A 933 -47.32 18.94 11.76
C LYS A 933 -47.10 19.68 10.44
N PHE A 934 -47.86 19.32 9.40
CA PHE A 934 -47.83 20.01 8.10
C PHE A 934 -48.32 21.45 8.17
N ILE A 935 -49.51 21.69 8.77
CA ILE A 935 -50.05 23.05 8.97
C ILE A 935 -49.08 23.91 9.77
N THR A 936 -48.47 23.34 10.81
CA THR A 936 -47.42 24.03 11.58
C THR A 936 -46.27 24.50 10.70
N LYS A 937 -45.78 23.63 9.81
CA LYS A 937 -44.69 24.01 8.91
C LYS A 937 -45.10 25.10 7.90
N ILE A 938 -46.32 25.04 7.35
CA ILE A 938 -46.87 26.08 6.44
C ILE A 938 -46.91 27.44 7.13
N VAL A 939 -47.45 27.48 8.35
CA VAL A 939 -47.60 28.72 9.14
C VAL A 939 -46.24 29.33 9.47
N LEU A 940 -45.29 28.50 9.95
CA LEU A 940 -43.95 28.97 10.31
C LEU A 940 -43.14 29.46 9.09
N GLN A 941 -43.36 28.89 7.90
CA GLN A 941 -42.71 29.33 6.67
C GLN A 941 -43.47 30.44 5.91
N LEU A 942 -44.57 30.94 6.47
CA LEU A 942 -45.38 32.04 5.91
C LEU A 942 -45.99 31.74 4.54
N LYS A 943 -46.33 30.48 4.27
CA LYS A 943 -46.85 29.98 2.97
C LYS A 943 -48.34 29.66 3.02
N LEU A 944 -49.11 30.54 3.65
CA LEU A 944 -50.54 30.33 3.89
C LEU A 944 -51.36 30.20 2.60
N ASP A 945 -50.87 30.73 1.48
CA ASP A 945 -51.46 30.62 0.15
C ASP A 945 -51.76 29.18 -0.29
N ILE A 946 -51.03 28.20 0.26
CA ILE A 946 -51.20 26.77 -0.04
C ILE A 946 -52.55 26.23 0.44
N ILE A 947 -53.06 26.76 1.56
CA ILE A 947 -54.37 26.39 2.09
C ILE A 947 -55.49 27.31 1.54
N PHE A 948 -55.23 28.14 0.53
CA PHE A 948 -56.25 28.94 -0.19
C PHE A 948 -56.05 28.95 -1.74
N PRO A 949 -56.00 27.81 -2.44
CA PRO A 949 -55.91 27.78 -3.90
C PRO A 949 -57.26 28.13 -4.58
N GLY A 950 -57.19 28.44 -5.89
CA GLY A 950 -58.37 28.69 -6.72
C GLY A 950 -59.28 27.46 -6.90
N ASN A 951 -60.57 27.71 -7.20
CA ASN A 951 -61.68 26.73 -7.18
C ASN A 951 -61.54 25.45 -8.03
N ASP A 952 -60.54 25.32 -8.91
CA ASP A 952 -60.42 24.20 -9.86
C ASP A 952 -59.55 23.03 -9.37
N ASN A 953 -58.94 23.12 -8.17
CA ASN A 953 -58.00 22.09 -7.70
C ASN A 953 -58.65 21.04 -6.78
N LYS A 954 -58.78 19.79 -7.26
CA LYS A 954 -59.40 18.67 -6.51
C LYS A 954 -58.66 18.30 -5.22
N ASP A 955 -57.36 18.56 -5.15
CA ASP A 955 -56.53 18.26 -3.98
C ASP A 955 -56.84 19.17 -2.76
N TYR A 956 -57.66 20.20 -2.94
CA TYR A 956 -58.01 21.18 -1.91
C TYR A 956 -59.10 20.73 -0.92
N ALA A 957 -59.88 19.71 -1.27
CA ALA A 957 -61.02 19.27 -0.46
C ALA A 957 -60.65 18.91 0.98
N ILE A 958 -59.46 18.36 1.21
CA ILE A 958 -59.00 17.90 2.54
C ILE A 958 -58.91 19.00 3.59
N TYR A 959 -58.48 20.21 3.23
CA TYR A 959 -58.36 21.29 4.20
C TYR A 959 -59.72 21.78 4.66
N ARG A 960 -60.71 21.78 3.76
CA ARG A 960 -62.09 22.10 4.06
C ARG A 960 -62.74 20.98 4.87
N ASP A 961 -62.54 19.74 4.48
CA ASP A 961 -63.14 18.57 5.16
C ASP A 961 -62.60 18.41 6.59
N TYR A 962 -61.38 18.87 6.86
CA TYR A 962 -60.76 18.93 8.20
C TYR A 962 -60.62 20.36 8.76
N PHE A 963 -61.57 21.25 8.45
CA PHE A 963 -61.53 22.67 8.83
C PHE A 963 -61.21 22.92 10.31
N SER A 964 -61.86 22.20 11.22
CA SER A 964 -61.67 22.35 12.67
C SER A 964 -60.24 22.04 13.12
N LEU A 965 -59.59 21.05 12.49
CA LEU A 965 -58.23 20.65 12.84
C LEU A 965 -57.20 21.69 12.39
N VAL A 966 -57.39 22.27 11.21
CA VAL A 966 -56.57 23.41 10.74
C VAL A 966 -56.74 24.60 11.69
N ASP A 967 -57.98 24.92 12.05
CA ASP A 967 -58.31 26.03 12.97
C ASP A 967 -57.64 25.86 14.34
N GLU A 968 -57.80 24.68 14.95
CA GLU A 968 -57.20 24.34 16.24
C GLU A 968 -55.67 24.40 16.20
N THR A 969 -55.06 23.91 15.11
CA THR A 969 -53.61 23.92 14.94
C THR A 969 -53.07 25.34 14.80
N ILE A 970 -53.66 26.17 13.94
CA ILE A 970 -53.25 27.58 13.77
C ILE A 970 -53.44 28.34 15.09
N LEU A 971 -54.58 28.15 15.78
CA LEU A 971 -54.85 28.78 17.07
C LEU A 971 -53.82 28.36 18.13
N LYS A 972 -53.45 27.08 18.18
CA LYS A 972 -52.42 26.58 19.11
C LYS A 972 -51.08 27.25 18.84
N ILE A 973 -50.63 27.30 17.58
CA ILE A 973 -49.37 27.98 17.21
C ILE A 973 -49.43 29.48 17.55
N ALA A 974 -50.59 30.12 17.31
CA ALA A 974 -50.79 31.53 17.62
C ALA A 974 -50.69 31.81 19.13
N ASN A 975 -51.12 30.87 19.99
CA ASN A 975 -51.00 30.97 21.44
C ASN A 975 -49.58 30.72 21.93
N ASP A 976 -48.87 29.75 21.34
CA ASP A 976 -47.54 29.34 21.78
C ASP A 976 -46.42 30.27 21.25
N ALA A 977 -46.68 31.03 20.18
CA ALA A 977 -45.71 31.97 19.60
C ALA A 977 -45.50 33.24 20.45
N ASN A 978 -44.31 33.84 20.37
CA ASN A 978 -44.01 35.14 20.97
C ASN A 978 -44.92 36.25 20.40
N LEU A 979 -45.26 37.26 21.21
CA LEU A 979 -46.26 38.28 20.87
C LEU A 979 -46.02 39.02 19.54
N SER A 980 -44.76 39.22 19.15
CA SER A 980 -44.39 39.87 17.89
C SER A 980 -44.67 39.01 16.65
N GLN A 981 -44.60 37.68 16.80
CA GLN A 981 -44.87 36.72 15.73
C GLN A 981 -46.34 36.28 15.73
N SER A 982 -46.99 36.24 16.90
CA SER A 982 -48.36 35.75 17.05
C SER A 982 -49.39 36.57 16.27
N LEU A 983 -49.21 37.89 16.17
CA LEU A 983 -50.12 38.77 15.40
C LEU A 983 -50.37 38.23 13.98
N ARG A 984 -49.29 37.91 13.26
CA ARG A 984 -49.38 37.43 11.88
C ARG A 984 -50.07 36.07 11.78
N ILE A 985 -49.91 35.23 12.79
CA ILE A 985 -50.55 33.91 12.87
C ILE A 985 -52.05 34.05 13.23
N TYR A 986 -52.41 35.04 14.06
CA TYR A 986 -53.80 35.39 14.33
C TYR A 986 -54.48 36.02 13.09
N GLU A 987 -53.77 36.82 12.30
CA GLU A 987 -54.23 37.28 10.99
C GLU A 987 -54.45 36.10 10.02
N TYR A 988 -53.58 35.08 10.06
CA TYR A 988 -53.77 33.83 9.31
C TYR A 988 -55.01 33.05 9.78
N LEU A 989 -55.24 32.97 11.09
CA LEU A 989 -56.45 32.37 11.67
C LEU A 989 -57.72 33.13 11.27
N TYR A 990 -57.67 34.47 11.26
CA TYR A 990 -58.74 35.33 10.77
C TYR A 990 -59.08 34.99 9.31
N SER A 991 -58.08 34.94 8.43
CA SER A 991 -58.28 34.59 7.02
C SER A 991 -58.82 33.17 6.83
N TRP A 992 -58.36 32.20 7.63
CA TRP A 992 -58.84 30.81 7.57
C TRP A 992 -60.32 30.71 7.94
N ARG A 993 -60.75 31.35 9.02
CA ARG A 993 -62.17 31.35 9.43
C ARG A 993 -63.05 32.09 8.44
N LEU A 994 -62.54 33.18 7.86
CA LEU A 994 -63.29 34.00 6.92
C LEU A 994 -63.46 33.35 5.53
N PHE A 995 -62.46 32.61 5.04
CA PHE A 995 -62.46 32.09 3.66
C PHE A 995 -62.39 30.55 3.56
N GLY A 996 -61.82 29.86 4.54
CA GLY A 996 -61.61 28.41 4.52
C GLY A 996 -62.89 27.57 4.72
N ALA A 997 -63.94 28.15 5.32
CA ALA A 997 -65.20 27.49 5.62
C ALA A 997 -66.21 27.45 4.44
N ASN A 998 -65.87 28.04 3.28
CA ASN A 998 -66.82 28.16 2.18
C ASN A 998 -67.08 26.79 1.51
N THR A 999 -68.27 26.23 1.74
CA THR A 999 -68.66 24.86 1.36
C THR A 999 -69.55 24.77 0.13
N ALA A 1000 -70.07 25.90 -0.37
CA ALA A 1000 -70.93 25.96 -1.54
C ALA A 1000 -70.20 26.72 -2.66
N GLY A 1001 -70.27 26.23 -3.91
CA GLY A 1001 -69.63 26.86 -5.08
C GLY A 1001 -70.17 28.23 -5.49
N GLU A 1002 -70.66 29.05 -4.55
CA GLU A 1002 -71.07 30.42 -4.77
C GLU A 1002 -69.85 31.34 -4.65
N GLN A 1003 -69.52 32.03 -5.74
CA GLN A 1003 -68.32 32.87 -5.88
C GLN A 1003 -68.25 34.08 -4.91
N ASN A 1004 -69.15 34.23 -3.92
CA ASN A 1004 -69.20 35.40 -3.03
C ASN A 1004 -69.68 35.12 -1.59
N ALA A 1005 -69.72 33.87 -1.12
CA ALA A 1005 -70.09 33.58 0.28
C ALA A 1005 -68.88 33.69 1.22
N LEU A 1006 -68.97 34.55 2.24
CA LEU A 1006 -68.00 34.62 3.34
C LEU A 1006 -68.27 33.47 4.34
N GLY A 1007 -67.20 32.95 4.95
CA GLY A 1007 -67.22 31.86 5.93
C GLY A 1007 -67.71 32.31 7.32
N ASP A 1008 -67.02 31.90 8.38
CA ASP A 1008 -67.35 32.29 9.75
C ASP A 1008 -66.86 33.72 10.05
N GLU A 1009 -67.63 34.72 9.61
CA GLU A 1009 -67.35 36.14 9.85
C GLU A 1009 -67.17 36.47 11.34
N ARG A 1010 -67.96 35.82 12.23
CA ARG A 1010 -67.92 36.07 13.67
C ARG A 1010 -66.67 35.41 14.30
N GLY A 1011 -66.40 34.15 13.98
CA GLY A 1011 -65.21 33.45 14.45
C GLY A 1011 -63.91 34.06 13.94
N ALA A 1012 -63.92 34.63 12.72
CA ALA A 1012 -62.78 35.37 12.18
C ALA A 1012 -62.45 36.59 13.06
N VAL A 1013 -63.42 37.48 13.32
CA VAL A 1013 -63.14 38.65 14.18
C VAL A 1013 -62.80 38.27 15.62
N GLU A 1014 -63.30 37.14 16.13
CA GLU A 1014 -62.91 36.58 17.43
C GLU A 1014 -61.43 36.22 17.50
N SER A 1015 -60.80 35.78 16.41
CA SER A 1015 -59.35 35.47 16.44
C SER A 1015 -58.51 36.74 16.58
N LEU A 1016 -58.86 37.82 15.88
CA LEU A 1016 -58.19 39.11 16.02
C LEU A 1016 -58.40 39.70 17.42
N TYR A 1017 -59.62 39.58 17.96
CA TYR A 1017 -59.90 40.04 19.31
C TYR A 1017 -59.13 39.25 20.36
N ARG A 1018 -58.94 37.93 20.18
CA ARG A 1018 -58.09 37.09 21.04
C ARG A 1018 -56.63 37.55 21.05
N PHE A 1019 -56.07 37.97 19.92
CA PHE A 1019 -54.74 38.57 19.90
C PHE A 1019 -54.70 39.85 20.75
N ILE A 1020 -55.70 40.73 20.61
CA ILE A 1020 -55.75 41.99 21.35
C ILE A 1020 -55.87 41.74 22.86
N THR A 1021 -56.68 40.77 23.29
CA THR A 1021 -56.80 40.42 24.70
C THR A 1021 -55.49 39.86 25.25
N ARG A 1022 -54.82 38.96 24.50
CA ARG A 1022 -53.51 38.42 24.88
C ARG A 1022 -52.44 39.53 24.95
N PHE A 1023 -52.45 40.46 23.99
CA PHE A 1023 -51.55 41.61 23.98
C PHE A 1023 -51.73 42.47 25.23
N LYS A 1024 -52.99 42.75 25.64
CA LYS A 1024 -53.30 43.49 26.88
C LYS A 1024 -52.85 42.75 28.15
N GLU A 1025 -52.89 41.42 28.15
CA GLU A 1025 -52.48 40.61 29.30
C GLU A 1025 -50.95 40.55 29.45
N GLU A 1026 -50.21 40.41 28.35
CA GLU A 1026 -48.73 40.38 28.37
C GLU A 1026 -48.10 41.78 28.47
N HIS A 1027 -48.80 42.86 28.07
CA HIS A 1027 -48.39 44.26 28.23
C HIS A 1027 -49.35 45.00 29.15
N SER A 1028 -49.06 44.93 30.46
CA SER A 1028 -49.91 45.51 31.51
C SER A 1028 -50.02 47.04 31.48
N ASP A 1029 -49.08 47.74 30.82
CA ASP A 1029 -49.11 49.20 30.70
C ASP A 1029 -49.23 49.66 29.24
N GLN A 1030 -50.46 50.02 28.83
CA GLN A 1030 -50.78 50.50 27.48
C GLN A 1030 -50.10 51.83 27.14
N ALA A 1031 -49.67 52.63 28.12
CA ALA A 1031 -49.00 53.90 27.87
C ALA A 1031 -47.60 53.71 27.27
N THR A 1032 -46.92 52.61 27.61
CA THR A 1032 -45.53 52.31 27.20
C THR A 1032 -45.40 51.64 25.83
N VAL A 1033 -46.52 51.31 25.19
CA VAL A 1033 -46.57 50.60 23.89
C VAL A 1033 -46.19 51.55 22.76
N GLU A 1034 -45.33 51.09 21.83
CA GLU A 1034 -44.94 51.89 20.67
C GLU A 1034 -46.15 52.32 19.82
N ARG A 1035 -46.14 53.57 19.36
CA ARG A 1035 -47.19 54.18 18.52
C ARG A 1035 -47.62 53.32 17.32
N LYS A 1036 -46.65 52.67 16.66
CA LYS A 1036 -46.90 51.79 15.51
C LYS A 1036 -47.76 50.57 15.87
N VAL A 1037 -47.57 50.02 17.07
CA VAL A 1037 -48.35 48.89 17.60
C VAL A 1037 -49.75 49.34 18.01
N LYS A 1038 -49.88 50.52 18.65
CA LYS A 1038 -51.18 51.12 18.97
C LYS A 1038 -52.05 51.32 17.71
N LEU A 1039 -51.46 51.85 16.64
CA LEU A 1039 -52.12 51.99 15.33
C LEU A 1039 -52.57 50.65 14.76
N LYS A 1040 -51.76 49.60 14.90
CA LYS A 1040 -52.12 48.26 14.42
C LYS A 1040 -53.26 47.65 15.23
N ILE A 1041 -53.29 47.82 16.55
CA ILE A 1041 -54.41 47.38 17.40
C ILE A 1041 -55.71 48.11 17.04
N LEU A 1042 -55.65 49.42 16.79
CA LEU A 1042 -56.78 50.22 16.32
C LEU A 1042 -57.29 49.73 14.95
N GLU A 1043 -56.39 49.40 14.03
CA GLU A 1043 -56.75 48.80 12.74
C GLU A 1043 -57.53 47.48 12.93
N LEU A 1044 -57.04 46.59 13.80
CA LEU A 1044 -57.73 45.33 14.11
C LEU A 1044 -59.14 45.56 14.69
N TYR A 1045 -59.29 46.49 15.63
CA TYR A 1045 -60.60 46.88 16.16
C TYR A 1045 -61.53 47.42 15.07
N MET A 1046 -61.03 48.24 14.14
CA MET A 1046 -61.86 48.71 13.02
C MET A 1046 -62.31 47.56 12.12
N ILE A 1047 -61.44 46.59 11.85
CA ILE A 1047 -61.79 45.38 11.08
C ILE A 1047 -62.93 44.63 11.81
N ILE A 1048 -62.78 44.40 13.12
CA ILE A 1048 -63.80 43.75 13.97
C ILE A 1048 -65.12 44.51 13.92
N LEU A 1049 -65.10 45.84 14.10
CA LEU A 1049 -66.29 46.68 14.11
C LEU A 1049 -66.99 46.75 12.74
N ASN A 1050 -66.23 46.74 11.64
CA ASN A 1050 -66.78 46.76 10.29
C ASN A 1050 -67.47 45.45 9.94
N VAL A 1051 -66.88 44.31 10.31
CA VAL A 1051 -67.50 42.99 10.13
C VAL A 1051 -68.70 42.82 11.06
N LEU A 1052 -68.62 43.20 12.34
CA LEU A 1052 -69.81 43.13 13.23
C LEU A 1052 -70.98 44.01 12.77
N LYS A 1053 -70.73 45.04 11.95
CA LYS A 1053 -71.78 45.85 11.34
C LYS A 1053 -72.48 45.17 10.16
N SER A 1054 -71.84 44.23 9.45
CA SER A 1054 -72.43 43.51 8.31
C SER A 1054 -73.59 42.59 8.72
N PHE A 1055 -73.62 42.11 9.97
CA PHE A 1055 -74.70 41.28 10.49
C PHE A 1055 -76.05 42.01 10.49
N ALA A 1056 -77.06 41.39 9.88
CA ALA A 1056 -78.37 41.98 9.61
C ALA A 1056 -79.19 42.30 10.89
N THR A 1057 -78.96 41.57 11.97
CA THR A 1057 -79.71 41.64 13.24
C THR A 1057 -78.85 42.25 14.34
N GLY A 1058 -79.37 43.24 15.05
CA GLY A 1058 -78.67 43.88 16.19
C GLY A 1058 -78.39 42.93 17.36
N GLN A 1059 -79.17 41.86 17.52
CA GLN A 1059 -78.97 40.81 18.53
C GLN A 1059 -77.80 39.86 18.21
N ASP A 1060 -77.24 39.93 17.00
CA ASP A 1060 -76.15 39.08 16.53
C ASP A 1060 -74.79 39.80 16.51
N LYS A 1061 -74.72 41.04 17.00
CA LYS A 1061 -73.51 41.89 17.01
C LYS A 1061 -72.71 41.75 18.31
N TRP A 1062 -72.17 40.56 18.53
CA TRP A 1062 -71.36 40.21 19.69
C TRP A 1062 -70.25 39.23 19.31
N ILE A 1063 -69.23 39.14 20.15
CA ILE A 1063 -68.13 38.16 20.05
C ILE A 1063 -67.87 37.51 21.41
N LEU A 1064 -67.19 36.37 21.41
CA LEU A 1064 -66.75 35.70 22.64
C LEU A 1064 -65.32 36.11 23.01
N LYS A 1065 -65.17 36.57 24.24
CA LYS A 1065 -63.89 36.68 24.93
C LYS A 1065 -63.61 35.39 25.68
N TYR A 1066 -62.40 34.88 25.52
CA TYR A 1066 -61.93 33.68 26.19
C TYR A 1066 -60.89 34.07 27.24
N GLN A 1067 -61.14 33.71 28.51
CA GLN A 1067 -60.16 33.81 29.60
C GLN A 1067 -59.99 32.43 30.23
N GLY A 1068 -58.90 31.74 29.89
CA GLY A 1068 -58.73 30.33 30.22
C GLY A 1068 -59.86 29.48 29.62
N ASN A 1069 -60.65 28.83 30.49
CA ASN A 1069 -61.82 28.02 30.08
C ASN A 1069 -63.16 28.77 30.13
N GLU A 1070 -63.19 30.01 30.61
CA GLU A 1070 -64.43 30.80 30.72
C GLU A 1070 -64.69 31.62 29.44
N ARG A 1071 -65.95 31.59 28.97
CA ARG A 1071 -66.42 32.32 27.78
C ARG A 1071 -67.34 33.46 28.22
N THR A 1072 -66.96 34.69 27.93
CA THR A 1072 -67.76 35.89 28.22
C THR A 1072 -68.16 36.59 26.92
N LEU A 1073 -69.41 37.07 26.87
CA LEU A 1073 -69.94 37.74 25.68
C LEU A 1073 -69.59 39.22 25.72
N VAL A 1074 -68.96 39.71 24.66
CA VAL A 1074 -68.57 41.12 24.48
C VAL A 1074 -69.46 41.71 23.39
N SER A 1075 -70.21 42.76 23.72
CA SER A 1075 -71.11 43.42 22.77
C SER A 1075 -70.35 44.37 21.84
N ILE A 1076 -70.95 44.73 20.70
CA ILE A 1076 -70.38 45.73 19.80
C ILE A 1076 -70.10 47.08 20.48
N ASP A 1077 -70.88 47.46 21.49
CA ASP A 1077 -70.69 48.72 22.21
C ASP A 1077 -69.50 48.65 23.17
N ASP A 1078 -69.23 47.48 23.76
CA ASP A 1078 -68.02 47.25 24.56
C ASP A 1078 -66.76 47.33 23.68
N ILE A 1079 -66.78 46.75 22.49
CA ILE A 1079 -65.67 46.84 21.53
C ILE A 1079 -65.45 48.27 21.06
N LYS A 1080 -66.51 49.06 20.84
CA LYS A 1080 -66.39 50.49 20.52
C LYS A 1080 -65.76 51.27 21.67
N LEU A 1081 -66.10 50.96 22.91
CA LEU A 1081 -65.49 51.58 24.09
C LEU A 1081 -63.99 51.24 24.16
N GLU A 1082 -63.62 49.97 24.00
CA GLU A 1082 -62.22 49.54 23.97
C GLU A 1082 -61.44 50.21 22.81
N TYR A 1083 -62.05 50.37 21.64
CA TYR A 1083 -61.46 51.10 20.51
C TYR A 1083 -61.23 52.58 20.83
N LEU A 1084 -62.23 53.25 21.41
CA LEU A 1084 -62.12 54.67 21.81
C LEU A 1084 -61.07 54.88 22.91
N GLU A 1085 -60.90 53.92 23.81
CA GLU A 1085 -59.85 53.94 24.84
C GLU A 1085 -58.44 53.88 24.21
N TRP A 1086 -58.22 52.94 23.27
CA TRP A 1086 -56.96 52.89 22.51
C TRP A 1086 -56.74 54.13 21.64
N LEU A 1087 -57.81 54.72 21.08
CA LEU A 1087 -57.73 55.91 20.25
C LEU A 1087 -57.34 57.12 21.09
N LYS A 1088 -57.91 57.25 22.29
CA LYS A 1088 -57.54 58.27 23.27
C LYS A 1088 -56.09 58.10 23.72
N ASN A 1089 -55.65 56.88 24.03
CA ASN A 1089 -54.25 56.60 24.39
C ASN A 1089 -53.25 56.94 23.25
N LEU A 1090 -53.67 56.82 21.98
CA LEU A 1090 -52.87 57.26 20.83
C LEU A 1090 -52.90 58.78 20.65
N ASP A 1091 -54.03 59.43 20.91
CA ASP A 1091 -54.19 60.89 20.87
C ASP A 1091 -53.36 61.57 21.97
N ASP A 1092 -53.30 60.95 23.16
CA ASP A 1092 -52.45 61.35 24.27
C ASP A 1092 -50.95 61.27 23.87
N ASP A 1093 -50.49 60.18 23.22
CA ASP A 1093 -49.11 60.09 22.68
C ASP A 1093 -48.81 61.14 21.59
N LEU A 1094 -49.80 61.45 20.75
CA LEU A 1094 -49.73 62.44 19.68
C LEU A 1094 -49.64 63.87 20.22
N SER A 1095 -50.31 64.13 21.33
CA SER A 1095 -50.34 65.42 22.02
C SER A 1095 -49.08 65.70 22.87
N ILE A 1096 -48.24 64.70 23.14
CA ILE A 1096 -46.95 64.83 23.84
C ILE A 1096 -45.82 65.37 22.91
N PHE A 1097 -46.01 65.40 21.60
CA PHE A 1097 -45.02 65.89 20.61
C PHE A 1097 -45.43 67.18 19.87
N VAL A 1098 -46.39 67.94 20.40
CA VAL A 1098 -46.69 69.32 19.94
C VAL A 1098 -46.04 70.35 20.86
#